data_AF-A0A417RUE9-F1
#
_entry.id   AF-A0A417RUE9-F1
#
_cell.length_a   1.000
_cell.length_b   1.000
_cell.length_c   1.000
_cell.angle_alpha   90.00
_cell.angle_beta   90.00
_cell.angle_gamma   90.00
#
_symmetry.space_group_name_H-M   'P 1'
#
loop_
_entity.id
_entity.type
_entity.pdbx_description
1 polymer ?
#
loop_
_entity_poly.entity_id
_entity_poly.type
_entity_poly.pdbx_seq_one_letter_code
_entity_poly.pdbx_strand_id
1 'polypeptide(L)'
;MRYYKKAIAAIMAVAVLVGLEPYIERINIHGVQYASAQTSEDTIETSAQLSESATGIPTQTPDVTQGVSACDYYQNMSTIGKDTSVVTISNADDLRAYMKIMQKVTGFGLTFVQTADIALSDYNFRYDKSLKRIAVYDGDALKCTVASDGTAYQPDNSDRSASYAALGMSEDFLWLHGHDFHGVYQGNHHRISGALLGGSSAIFGNARGAVVNLVLEGCAEIAATDCALFAKELQGAIVNCCARNCIIVDVERGYSAWDVGAFASRVTEKAVVEQCTSENNQVIAEGICGENINLNVGGIAGSSYGSIRDCRVQGGVVHGSNAGGVSGLISAGEIMGCCNSADVYGMCYTGGICGWNAALTYLQMSECVNEGTVHGCSETSGSMKQYAGGIIGYTLNGITINRCRNAGNISSGEQSCNAAPVSVGGILGGGWNDGSCDWIISNTVNTGTLIERQHSISYIGGVVGDGAYPLLRLSNIANFGTLLYTVQDTYAEAAIGGILGRGCEAEQTGSTIWNLLQQHAMTNCVNYGTVQFDSDSKSEEQIDYHAVTGGGLSGNAAATAWENCYEASVSALPLFGKEGNGTIMEVHQIDRAQRAGEASAAFISENAASYAHTSSLAEALNAYVSAQNGAKGDYLSWLQGDDTYPTLNLTIDLTRSGYSTDRLVDGASLLPKPSAAPTSSPTKTPTANPSVTPSVAPNIRPTANPSVTPSVAPNIRPTANPSVTPSVAPNIRPTAVPTKRPTVVPTKRPAAPTKHPWKPTIAPKKYPAPRVKVVRKKTKAGQRYIQVSLRKKQNCYLQFYRKTAKGFRQIKLMNNYLQRGHRKINIAYSRKMKTVTYKIRIYRKVNGRRKYSKFTKVKKMRLS
;
A
#
# COMPACT_ATOMS: atom_id res chain seq x y z
N MET A 1 -7.68 -4.59 35.11
CA MET A 1 -6.39 -5.35 35.07
C MET A 1 -6.52 -6.87 34.84
N ARG A 2 -7.66 -7.54 35.06
CA ARG A 2 -7.78 -8.99 34.76
C ARG A 2 -7.99 -9.30 33.26
N TYR A 3 -8.69 -8.44 32.50
CA TYR A 3 -8.89 -8.61 31.05
C TYR A 3 -7.61 -8.58 30.20
N TYR A 4 -6.66 -7.68 30.53
CA TYR A 4 -5.38 -7.56 29.79
C TYR A 4 -4.46 -8.78 29.86
N LYS A 5 -4.68 -9.73 30.80
CA LYS A 5 -3.89 -10.97 30.86
C LYS A 5 -4.40 -12.05 29.90
N LYS A 6 -5.70 -12.06 29.57
CA LYS A 6 -6.24 -12.98 28.55
C LYS A 6 -5.88 -12.49 27.14
N ALA A 7 -5.92 -11.19 26.87
CA ALA A 7 -5.48 -10.63 25.59
C ALA A 7 -4.00 -10.93 25.27
N ILE A 8 -3.09 -10.80 26.24
CA ILE A 8 -1.67 -11.14 26.03
C ILE A 8 -1.47 -12.65 25.86
N ALA A 9 -2.26 -13.50 26.53
CA ALA A 9 -2.21 -14.94 26.29
C ALA A 9 -2.73 -15.32 24.88
N ALA A 10 -3.78 -14.65 24.38
CA ALA A 10 -4.27 -14.83 23.02
C ALA A 10 -3.24 -14.37 21.98
N ILE A 11 -2.64 -13.19 22.14
CA ILE A 11 -1.60 -12.68 21.23
C ILE A 11 -0.35 -13.58 21.22
N MET A 12 0.04 -14.13 22.36
CA MET A 12 1.17 -15.09 22.45
C MET A 12 0.80 -16.49 21.91
N ALA A 13 -0.48 -16.89 21.94
CA ALA A 13 -0.93 -18.14 21.33
C ALA A 13 -1.02 -18.01 19.81
N VAL A 14 -1.52 -16.88 19.30
CA VAL A 14 -1.51 -16.54 17.87
C VAL A 14 -0.07 -16.50 17.35
N ALA A 15 0.86 -15.82 18.04
CA ALA A 15 2.27 -15.78 17.64
C ALA A 15 2.99 -17.15 17.58
N VAL A 16 2.42 -18.19 18.22
CA VAL A 16 2.90 -19.59 18.15
C VAL A 16 2.14 -20.40 17.08
N LEU A 17 0.95 -19.96 16.66
CA LEU A 17 0.14 -20.57 15.59
C LEU A 17 0.50 -20.06 14.18
N VAL A 18 0.96 -18.81 14.02
CA VAL A 18 1.35 -18.23 12.70
C VAL A 18 2.86 -18.27 12.39
N GLY A 19 3.61 -19.18 13.01
CA GLY A 19 4.94 -19.57 12.50
C GLY A 19 5.99 -18.46 12.34
N LEU A 20 5.97 -17.40 13.16
CA LEU A 20 6.90 -16.26 13.06
C LEU A 20 8.30 -16.57 13.64
N GLU A 21 8.95 -17.60 13.09
CA GLU A 21 10.36 -17.93 13.27
C GLU A 21 11.03 -17.96 11.87
N PRO A 22 11.47 -16.81 11.33
CA PRO A 22 12.87 -16.42 11.57
C PRO A 22 13.16 -14.90 11.50
N TYR A 23 13.35 -14.24 12.64
CA TYR A 23 14.14 -13.00 12.71
C TYR A 23 15.04 -12.94 13.95
N ILE A 24 15.61 -14.10 14.30
CA ILE A 24 16.69 -14.23 15.28
C ILE A 24 17.76 -15.16 14.70
N GLU A 25 18.69 -14.65 13.89
CA GLU A 25 20.12 -14.98 14.07
C GLU A 25 21.10 -14.06 13.32
N ARG A 26 21.81 -13.26 14.13
CA ARG A 26 23.14 -12.63 14.00
C ARG A 26 23.11 -11.50 15.06
N ILE A 27 23.43 -11.75 16.32
CA ILE A 27 24.78 -12.08 16.82
C ILE A 27 24.71 -13.16 17.93
N ASN A 28 25.62 -14.14 17.84
CA ASN A 28 25.88 -15.25 18.77
C ASN A 28 25.73 -14.97 20.29
N ILE A 29 25.18 -15.96 21.02
CA ILE A 29 25.81 -16.63 22.19
C ILE A 29 25.08 -17.97 22.47
N HIS A 30 25.86 -19.05 22.59
CA HIS A 30 25.49 -20.46 22.74
C HIS A 30 24.20 -20.85 23.51
N GLY A 31 23.42 -21.76 22.92
CA GLY A 31 23.34 -23.14 23.44
C GLY A 31 21.98 -23.65 23.93
N VAL A 32 21.15 -24.18 23.02
CA VAL A 32 20.14 -25.25 23.27
C VAL A 32 20.09 -26.14 22.02
N GLN A 33 19.89 -27.47 22.18
CA GLN A 33 19.84 -28.43 21.07
C GLN A 33 18.45 -28.50 20.43
N TYR A 34 18.42 -28.70 19.11
CA TYR A 34 17.22 -29.00 18.32
C TYR A 34 16.73 -30.44 18.53
N ALA A 35 15.42 -30.64 18.35
CA ALA A 35 14.80 -31.90 17.95
C ALA A 35 13.92 -31.63 16.72
N SER A 36 13.88 -32.56 15.77
CA SER A 36 13.39 -32.39 14.40
C SER A 36 11.90 -32.06 14.26
N ALA A 37 11.57 -31.16 13.35
CA ALA A 37 10.22 -31.00 12.82
C ALA A 37 9.95 -31.99 11.66
N GLN A 38 8.70 -32.44 11.54
CA GLN A 38 8.18 -33.08 10.32
C GLN A 38 7.15 -32.15 9.67
N THR A 39 7.00 -32.27 8.36
CA THR A 39 6.16 -31.48 7.44
C THR A 39 4.65 -31.74 7.60
N SER A 40 3.79 -30.75 7.34
CA SER A 40 2.80 -30.69 6.23
C SER A 40 1.60 -29.72 6.44
N GLU A 41 1.26 -29.01 5.36
CA GLU A 41 -0.08 -28.66 4.84
C GLU A 41 -1.16 -27.86 5.61
N ASP A 42 -1.24 -27.81 6.95
CA ASP A 42 -2.44 -27.28 7.64
C ASP A 42 -2.65 -25.73 7.64
N THR A 43 -1.89 -24.95 6.87
CA THR A 43 -1.89 -23.46 6.98
C THR A 43 -2.72 -22.71 5.93
N ILE A 44 -3.36 -23.40 4.97
CA ILE A 44 -4.12 -22.75 3.89
C ILE A 44 -5.60 -22.52 4.28
N GLU A 45 -6.20 -23.36 5.13
CA GLU A 45 -7.58 -23.17 5.59
C GLU A 45 -7.75 -21.95 6.53
N THR A 46 -6.66 -21.38 7.05
CA THR A 46 -6.72 -20.32 8.06
C THR A 46 -6.86 -18.90 7.48
N SER A 47 -6.43 -18.62 6.24
CA SER A 47 -6.50 -17.27 5.65
C SER A 47 -7.94 -16.85 5.31
N ALA A 48 -8.74 -17.76 4.76
CA ALA A 48 -10.16 -17.52 4.49
C ALA A 48 -11.00 -17.34 5.78
N GLN A 49 -10.60 -17.98 6.89
CA GLN A 49 -11.24 -17.77 8.20
C GLN A 49 -10.70 -16.52 8.95
N LEU A 50 -9.55 -15.97 8.53
CA LEU A 50 -8.97 -14.78 9.15
C LEU A 50 -9.65 -13.47 8.69
N SER A 51 -10.22 -13.41 7.48
CA SER A 51 -10.94 -12.22 6.98
C SER A 51 -12.19 -11.90 7.82
N GLU A 52 -13.02 -12.91 8.13
CA GLU A 52 -14.15 -12.76 9.07
C GLU A 52 -13.71 -12.31 10.48
N SER A 53 -12.47 -12.63 10.87
CA SER A 53 -11.93 -12.36 12.21
C SER A 53 -11.24 -10.99 12.37
N ALA A 54 -10.82 -10.36 11.27
CA ALA A 54 -9.95 -9.19 11.30
C ALA A 54 -10.68 -7.87 11.60
N THR A 55 -11.94 -7.75 11.19
CA THR A 55 -12.71 -6.50 11.30
C THR A 55 -13.91 -6.59 12.23
N GLY A 56 -14.48 -7.78 12.44
CA GLY A 56 -15.72 -7.98 13.22
C GLY A 56 -16.95 -7.33 12.58
N ILE A 57 -16.90 -7.02 11.28
CA ILE A 57 -17.99 -6.41 10.52
C ILE A 57 -18.98 -7.49 10.10
N PRO A 58 -20.29 -7.34 10.37
CA PRO A 58 -21.28 -8.31 9.95
C PRO A 58 -21.44 -8.31 8.42
N THR A 59 -20.95 -9.37 7.78
CA THR A 59 -21.15 -9.66 6.35
C THR A 59 -22.56 -10.16 6.04
N GLN A 60 -23.26 -10.71 7.04
CA GLN A 60 -24.64 -11.17 6.94
C GLN A 60 -25.63 -9.99 7.08
N THR A 61 -26.66 -9.99 6.23
CA THR A 61 -27.74 -9.01 6.27
C THR A 61 -28.52 -9.13 7.59
N PRO A 62 -28.72 -8.04 8.37
CA PRO A 62 -29.57 -8.05 9.56
C PRO A 62 -31.02 -8.42 9.23
N ASP A 63 -31.75 -8.98 10.20
CA ASP A 63 -33.19 -9.23 10.06
C ASP A 63 -33.97 -7.91 9.91
N VAL A 64 -34.28 -7.57 8.66
CA VAL A 64 -35.02 -6.36 8.30
C VAL A 64 -36.49 -6.38 8.71
N THR A 65 -37.05 -7.52 9.15
CA THR A 65 -38.45 -7.57 9.63
C THR A 65 -38.68 -6.81 10.93
N GLN A 66 -37.59 -6.42 11.62
CA GLN A 66 -37.61 -5.61 12.84
C GLN A 66 -37.11 -4.17 12.62
N GLY A 67 -36.83 -3.79 11.36
CA GLY A 67 -36.39 -2.43 11.01
C GLY A 67 -37.56 -1.46 10.78
N VAL A 68 -37.28 -0.16 10.89
CA VAL A 68 -38.20 0.92 10.50
C VAL A 68 -37.64 1.68 9.30
N SER A 69 -38.51 2.27 8.47
CA SER A 69 -38.04 3.07 7.33
C SER A 69 -37.26 4.31 7.78
N ALA A 70 -36.35 4.81 6.95
CA ALA A 70 -35.62 6.04 7.24
C ALA A 70 -36.56 7.24 7.33
N CYS A 71 -37.62 7.29 6.50
CA CYS A 71 -38.68 8.29 6.63
C CYS A 71 -39.37 8.25 8.01
N ASP A 72 -39.80 7.07 8.47
CA ASP A 72 -40.48 6.91 9.76
C ASP A 72 -39.55 7.23 10.93
N TYR A 73 -38.31 6.74 10.88
CA TYR A 73 -37.29 7.04 11.88
C TYR A 73 -37.06 8.56 11.99
N TYR A 74 -36.90 9.25 10.86
CA TYR A 74 -36.66 10.70 10.84
C TYR A 74 -37.83 11.50 11.43
N GLN A 75 -39.07 11.11 11.14
CA GLN A 75 -40.27 11.75 11.69
C GLN A 75 -40.44 11.49 13.20
N ASN A 76 -40.03 10.30 13.67
CA ASN A 76 -40.29 9.81 15.03
C ASN A 76 -39.03 9.67 15.90
N MET A 77 -37.94 10.40 15.60
CA MET A 77 -36.67 10.29 16.33
C MET A 77 -36.79 10.42 17.85
N SER A 78 -37.76 11.19 18.35
CA SER A 78 -37.98 11.42 19.79
C SER A 78 -38.65 10.24 20.52
N THR A 79 -39.35 9.37 19.79
CA THR A 79 -40.16 8.26 20.33
C THR A 79 -39.62 6.89 19.94
N ILE A 80 -39.25 6.70 18.67
CA ILE A 80 -38.77 5.43 18.10
C ILE A 80 -37.24 5.27 18.22
N GLY A 81 -36.51 6.38 18.26
CA GLY A 81 -35.04 6.40 18.14
C GLY A 81 -34.22 5.82 19.30
N LYS A 82 -34.84 5.31 20.37
CA LYS A 82 -34.14 4.70 21.52
C LYS A 82 -34.04 3.17 21.45
N ASP A 83 -35.06 2.53 20.90
CA ASP A 83 -35.18 1.06 20.88
C ASP A 83 -34.89 0.48 19.48
N THR A 84 -34.76 1.34 18.47
CA THR A 84 -34.41 0.96 17.10
C THR A 84 -32.90 0.81 16.92
N SER A 85 -32.47 -0.33 16.38
CA SER A 85 -31.09 -0.58 15.94
C SER A 85 -30.94 -0.80 14.42
N VAL A 86 -32.05 -1.01 13.69
CA VAL A 86 -32.07 -1.25 12.24
C VAL A 86 -32.98 -0.22 11.56
N VAL A 87 -32.45 0.46 10.55
CA VAL A 87 -33.19 1.44 9.73
C VAL A 87 -33.10 1.02 8.26
N THR A 88 -34.24 0.82 7.60
CA THR A 88 -34.27 0.40 6.20
C THR A 88 -34.27 1.59 5.25
N ILE A 89 -33.63 1.41 4.09
CA ILE A 89 -33.59 2.41 3.01
C ILE A 89 -34.06 1.71 1.73
N SER A 90 -35.27 2.03 1.29
CA SER A 90 -35.98 1.29 0.24
C SER A 90 -36.24 2.10 -1.04
N ASN A 91 -36.02 3.41 -1.02
CA ASN A 91 -36.34 4.34 -2.08
C ASN A 91 -35.59 5.67 -1.92
N ALA A 92 -35.77 6.60 -2.86
CA ALA A 92 -35.10 7.91 -2.86
C ALA A 92 -35.50 8.80 -1.67
N ASP A 93 -36.75 8.73 -1.19
CA ASP A 93 -37.20 9.53 -0.05
C ASP A 93 -36.62 9.01 1.27
N ASP A 94 -36.49 7.68 1.43
CA ASP A 94 -35.73 7.08 2.52
C ASP A 94 -34.26 7.54 2.50
N LEU A 95 -33.62 7.60 1.33
CA LEU A 95 -32.23 8.04 1.23
C LEU A 95 -32.07 9.53 1.55
N ARG A 96 -33.01 10.39 1.09
CA ARG A 96 -33.10 11.80 1.50
C ARG A 96 -33.37 11.93 3.01
N ALA A 97 -34.16 11.03 3.59
CA ALA A 97 -34.38 10.98 5.03
C ALA A 97 -33.11 10.56 5.78
N TYR A 98 -32.36 9.56 5.29
CA TYR A 98 -31.04 9.19 5.83
C TYR A 98 -30.08 10.39 5.87
N MET A 99 -29.96 11.16 4.79
CA MET A 99 -29.13 12.38 4.77
C MET A 99 -29.58 13.40 5.85
N LYS A 100 -30.89 13.57 6.05
CA LYS A 100 -31.47 14.45 7.08
C LYS A 100 -31.33 13.88 8.51
N ILE A 101 -31.23 12.55 8.68
CA ILE A 101 -30.91 11.89 9.96
C ILE A 101 -29.44 12.13 10.31
N MET A 102 -28.51 11.98 9.36
CA MET A 102 -27.08 12.19 9.58
C MET A 102 -26.71 13.64 9.95
N GLN A 103 -27.51 14.62 9.55
CA GLN A 103 -27.40 16.01 10.01
C GLN A 103 -27.80 16.21 11.50
N LYS A 104 -28.45 15.22 12.13
CA LYS A 104 -28.96 15.30 13.51
C LYS A 104 -28.32 14.31 14.49
N VAL A 105 -27.86 13.16 14.00
CA VAL A 105 -27.22 12.10 14.81
C VAL A 105 -26.06 11.46 14.06
N THR A 106 -25.08 10.93 14.79
CA THR A 106 -23.90 10.27 14.21
C THR A 106 -24.14 8.83 13.77
N GLY A 107 -25.37 8.31 13.86
CA GLY A 107 -25.68 6.90 13.55
C GLY A 107 -25.07 5.85 14.51
N PHE A 108 -24.47 6.26 15.64
CA PHE A 108 -23.88 5.32 16.60
C PHE A 108 -24.92 4.31 17.12
N GLY A 109 -24.65 3.03 16.93
CA GLY A 109 -25.56 1.93 17.32
C GLY A 109 -26.68 1.63 16.32
N LEU A 110 -26.74 2.35 15.19
CA LEU A 110 -27.68 2.08 14.09
C LEU A 110 -27.00 1.27 12.98
N THR A 111 -27.76 0.35 12.40
CA THR A 111 -27.45 -0.33 11.15
C THR A 111 -28.45 0.12 10.09
N PHE A 112 -27.98 0.84 9.08
CA PHE A 112 -28.74 1.19 7.90
C PHE A 112 -28.67 0.04 6.91
N VAL A 113 -29.81 -0.40 6.38
CA VAL A 113 -29.90 -1.55 5.48
C VAL A 113 -30.63 -1.12 4.21
N GLN A 114 -29.91 -1.08 3.10
CA GLN A 114 -30.52 -0.79 1.79
C GLN A 114 -31.22 -2.06 1.26
N THR A 115 -32.41 -1.89 0.69
CA THR A 115 -33.29 -3.01 0.27
C THR A 115 -33.78 -2.91 -1.19
N ALA A 116 -33.36 -1.87 -1.91
CA ALA A 116 -33.61 -1.68 -3.33
C ALA A 116 -32.53 -0.78 -3.94
N ASP A 117 -32.42 -0.78 -5.27
CA ASP A 117 -31.63 0.22 -6.00
C ASP A 117 -32.30 1.60 -5.93
N ILE A 118 -31.50 2.66 -5.80
CA ILE A 118 -31.99 4.02 -5.55
C ILE A 118 -31.36 5.00 -6.54
N ALA A 119 -32.18 5.53 -7.46
CA ALA A 119 -31.82 6.72 -8.21
C ALA A 119 -32.28 7.98 -7.45
N LEU A 120 -31.35 8.88 -7.13
CA LEU A 120 -31.68 10.21 -6.59
C LEU A 120 -32.11 11.18 -7.70
N SER A 121 -31.55 11.00 -8.90
CA SER A 121 -32.00 11.60 -10.16
C SER A 121 -31.60 10.75 -11.36
N ASP A 122 -32.16 11.08 -12.52
CA ASP A 122 -31.76 10.52 -13.83
C ASP A 122 -30.74 11.41 -14.56
N TYR A 123 -30.11 12.36 -13.85
CA TYR A 123 -29.16 13.30 -14.47
C TYR A 123 -27.80 12.65 -14.76
N ASN A 124 -27.21 13.04 -15.89
CA ASN A 124 -25.84 12.69 -16.25
C ASN A 124 -24.90 13.85 -15.90
N PHE A 125 -23.74 13.53 -15.32
CA PHE A 125 -22.72 14.51 -14.95
C PHE A 125 -21.54 14.47 -15.93
N ARG A 126 -20.97 15.64 -16.24
CA ARG A 126 -19.69 15.77 -16.95
C ARG A 126 -18.87 16.86 -16.27
N TYR A 127 -17.55 16.68 -16.15
CA TYR A 127 -16.69 17.74 -15.64
C TYR A 127 -16.36 18.75 -16.75
N ASP A 128 -16.61 20.03 -16.49
CA ASP A 128 -16.17 21.14 -17.33
C ASP A 128 -14.89 21.74 -16.72
N LYS A 129 -13.75 21.39 -17.32
CA LYS A 129 -12.43 21.89 -16.92
C LYS A 129 -12.26 23.39 -17.13
N SER A 130 -12.94 23.99 -18.12
CA SER A 130 -12.81 25.41 -18.42
C SER A 130 -13.50 26.29 -17.38
N LEU A 131 -14.66 25.85 -16.89
CA LEU A 131 -15.43 26.54 -15.85
C LEU A 131 -15.07 26.08 -14.43
N LYS A 132 -14.36 24.96 -14.29
CA LYS A 132 -14.12 24.23 -13.04
C LYS A 132 -15.42 23.88 -12.31
N ARG A 133 -16.37 23.24 -13.03
CA ARG A 133 -17.74 22.93 -12.58
C ARG A 133 -18.22 21.57 -13.08
N ILE A 134 -19.25 21.02 -12.43
CA ILE A 134 -19.98 19.86 -12.96
C ILE A 134 -21.13 20.35 -13.85
N ALA A 135 -21.09 19.98 -15.13
CA ALA A 135 -22.19 20.16 -16.05
C ALA A 135 -23.25 19.06 -15.82
N VAL A 136 -24.52 19.46 -15.66
CA VAL A 136 -25.64 18.58 -15.34
C VAL A 136 -26.57 18.47 -16.55
N TYR A 137 -26.77 17.24 -17.03
CA TYR A 137 -27.54 16.93 -18.24
C TYR A 137 -28.79 16.09 -17.92
N ASP A 138 -29.87 16.36 -18.65
CA ASP A 138 -31.11 15.59 -18.67
C ASP A 138 -31.27 15.02 -20.08
N GLY A 139 -31.04 13.72 -20.22
CA GLY A 139 -30.66 13.14 -21.52
C GLY A 139 -29.43 13.85 -22.09
N ASP A 140 -29.56 14.43 -23.29
CA ASP A 140 -28.52 15.23 -23.95
C ASP A 140 -28.62 16.74 -23.66
N ALA A 141 -29.66 17.20 -22.96
CA ALA A 141 -29.89 18.62 -22.72
C ALA A 141 -29.11 19.12 -21.49
N LEU A 142 -28.15 20.03 -21.69
CA LEU A 142 -27.47 20.73 -20.59
C LEU A 142 -28.47 21.62 -19.85
N LYS A 143 -28.70 21.34 -18.56
CA LYS A 143 -29.60 22.12 -17.69
C LYS A 143 -28.88 23.27 -17.00
N CYS A 144 -27.69 23.00 -16.47
CA CYS A 144 -26.88 23.97 -15.74
C CYS A 144 -25.42 23.49 -15.58
N THR A 145 -24.55 24.38 -15.09
CA THR A 145 -23.28 23.99 -14.47
C THR A 145 -23.31 24.31 -12.98
N VAL A 146 -22.76 23.42 -12.15
CA VAL A 146 -22.79 23.50 -10.68
C VAL A 146 -21.37 23.65 -10.13
N ALA A 147 -21.16 24.66 -9.30
CA ALA A 147 -19.89 24.91 -8.61
C ALA A 147 -19.74 24.06 -7.33
N SER A 148 -18.53 24.03 -6.76
CA SER A 148 -18.19 23.26 -5.55
C SER A 148 -19.00 23.61 -4.30
N ASP A 149 -19.67 24.76 -4.28
CA ASP A 149 -20.56 25.22 -3.20
C ASP A 149 -22.05 24.91 -3.48
N GLY A 150 -22.35 24.19 -4.57
CA GLY A 150 -23.70 23.84 -4.99
C GLY A 150 -24.43 24.93 -5.78
N THR A 151 -23.80 26.08 -6.05
CA THR A 151 -24.39 27.16 -6.86
C THR A 151 -24.55 26.71 -8.31
N ALA A 152 -25.79 26.76 -8.84
CA ALA A 152 -26.09 26.48 -10.23
C ALA A 152 -26.00 27.75 -11.10
N TYR A 153 -25.50 27.59 -12.31
CA TYR A 153 -25.33 28.63 -13.33
C TYR A 153 -26.06 28.26 -14.61
N GLN A 154 -26.59 29.28 -15.31
CA GLN A 154 -27.42 29.09 -16.49
C GLN A 154 -26.60 28.56 -17.67
N PRO A 155 -27.18 27.70 -18.55
CA PRO A 155 -26.45 27.07 -19.65
C PRO A 155 -26.16 28.04 -20.81
N ASP A 156 -26.94 29.12 -20.93
CA ASP A 156 -26.77 30.21 -21.90
C ASP A 156 -25.82 31.32 -21.40
N ASN A 157 -25.53 31.36 -20.10
CA ASN A 157 -24.62 32.35 -19.50
C ASN A 157 -23.93 31.80 -18.24
N SER A 158 -22.66 31.43 -18.38
CA SER A 158 -21.82 30.83 -17.33
C SER A 158 -21.56 31.73 -16.11
N ASP A 159 -21.77 33.04 -16.22
CA ASP A 159 -21.56 33.99 -15.11
C ASP A 159 -22.84 34.24 -14.30
N ARG A 160 -24.00 33.86 -14.83
CA ARG A 160 -25.30 34.10 -14.20
C ARG A 160 -25.75 32.90 -13.39
N SER A 161 -25.78 33.06 -12.07
CA SER A 161 -26.36 32.05 -11.18
C SER A 161 -27.89 32.06 -11.19
N ALA A 162 -28.50 30.92 -10.88
CA ALA A 162 -29.94 30.73 -10.76
C ALA A 162 -30.27 29.68 -9.69
N SER A 163 -31.49 29.70 -9.15
CA SER A 163 -31.98 28.60 -8.31
C SER A 163 -32.39 27.40 -9.16
N TYR A 164 -32.28 26.18 -8.61
CA TYR A 164 -32.72 24.95 -9.29
C TYR A 164 -34.18 25.05 -9.76
N ALA A 165 -35.08 25.59 -8.92
CA ALA A 165 -36.47 25.82 -9.30
C ALA A 165 -36.64 26.78 -10.51
N ALA A 166 -35.81 27.81 -10.64
CA ALA A 166 -35.83 28.71 -11.82
C ALA A 166 -35.26 28.06 -13.09
N LEU A 167 -34.48 26.99 -12.94
CA LEU A 167 -33.98 26.12 -14.01
C LEU A 167 -34.94 24.94 -14.32
N GLY A 168 -36.08 24.85 -13.63
CA GLY A 168 -37.04 23.75 -13.78
C GLY A 168 -36.57 22.43 -13.15
N MET A 169 -35.68 22.48 -12.16
CA MET A 169 -35.07 21.32 -11.49
C MET A 169 -35.45 21.28 -10.01
N SER A 170 -35.52 20.08 -9.42
CA SER A 170 -35.41 19.91 -7.96
C SER A 170 -33.94 19.92 -7.53
N GLU A 171 -33.67 20.33 -6.28
CA GLU A 171 -32.37 20.20 -5.62
C GLU A 171 -32.19 18.85 -4.91
N ASP A 172 -33.17 17.94 -4.97
CA ASP A 172 -33.20 16.63 -4.30
C ASP A 172 -32.03 15.67 -4.62
N PHE A 173 -31.25 15.96 -5.66
CA PHE A 173 -30.08 15.20 -6.08
C PHE A 173 -28.77 15.73 -5.49
N LEU A 174 -28.81 16.93 -4.89
CA LEU A 174 -27.66 17.69 -4.41
C LEU A 174 -27.46 17.49 -2.90
N TRP A 175 -26.23 17.26 -2.46
CA TRP A 175 -25.89 17.22 -1.03
C TRP A 175 -24.62 18.02 -0.71
N LEU A 176 -24.77 19.01 0.18
CA LEU A 176 -23.74 20.01 0.54
C LEU A 176 -23.38 20.00 2.05
N HIS A 177 -23.71 18.93 2.79
CA HIS A 177 -23.59 18.91 4.24
C HIS A 177 -22.83 17.68 4.74
N GLY A 178 -21.53 17.88 5.05
CA GLY A 178 -20.72 16.91 5.76
C GLY A 178 -21.25 16.58 7.15
N HIS A 179 -20.94 15.37 7.63
CA HIS A 179 -21.45 14.78 8.88
C HIS A 179 -20.44 13.76 9.45
N ASP A 180 -20.69 13.22 10.65
CA ASP A 180 -19.92 12.12 11.23
C ASP A 180 -20.76 10.82 11.19
N PHE A 181 -20.25 9.75 10.58
CA PHE A 181 -20.94 8.45 10.49
C PHE A 181 -20.27 7.39 11.37
N HIS A 182 -20.97 6.91 12.39
CA HIS A 182 -20.51 5.93 13.37
C HIS A 182 -21.30 4.60 13.33
N GLY A 183 -22.22 4.44 12.37
CA GLY A 183 -23.10 3.27 12.25
C GLY A 183 -22.51 2.14 11.42
N VAL A 184 -23.37 1.22 10.98
CA VAL A 184 -23.07 0.31 9.87
C VAL A 184 -24.01 0.63 8.71
N TYR A 185 -23.50 0.73 7.49
CA TYR A 185 -24.32 0.83 6.29
C TYR A 185 -24.12 -0.44 5.46
N GLN A 186 -25.18 -1.24 5.38
CA GLN A 186 -25.23 -2.49 4.63
C GLN A 186 -25.99 -2.23 3.33
N GLY A 187 -25.26 -2.10 2.23
CA GLY A 187 -25.81 -1.85 0.90
C GLY A 187 -26.50 -3.05 0.26
N ASN A 188 -26.25 -4.28 0.74
CA ASN A 188 -26.81 -5.53 0.19
C ASN A 188 -26.62 -5.71 -1.34
N HIS A 189 -25.54 -5.15 -1.90
CA HIS A 189 -25.23 -5.05 -3.34
C HIS A 189 -26.15 -4.15 -4.17
N HIS A 190 -27.01 -3.35 -3.54
CA HIS A 190 -27.79 -2.33 -4.23
C HIS A 190 -26.95 -1.11 -4.64
N ARG A 191 -27.45 -0.38 -5.64
CA ARG A 191 -26.82 0.88 -6.09
C ARG A 191 -27.51 2.13 -5.56
N ILE A 192 -26.72 3.19 -5.44
CA ILE A 192 -27.19 4.58 -5.37
C ILE A 192 -26.65 5.29 -6.62
N SER A 193 -27.51 5.99 -7.35
CA SER A 193 -27.13 6.69 -8.60
C SER A 193 -27.67 8.12 -8.70
N GLY A 194 -27.02 8.92 -9.54
CA GLY A 194 -27.47 10.28 -9.87
C GLY A 194 -27.38 11.28 -8.71
N ALA A 195 -26.43 11.10 -7.80
CA ALA A 195 -26.15 12.04 -6.71
C ALA A 195 -25.05 13.04 -7.11
N LEU A 196 -25.25 14.33 -6.79
CA LEU A 196 -24.22 15.36 -6.85
C LEU A 196 -23.85 15.81 -5.44
N LEU A 197 -22.61 15.54 -5.05
CA LEU A 197 -22.03 15.92 -3.77
C LEU A 197 -21.21 17.21 -3.96
N GLY A 198 -21.34 18.15 -3.03
CA GLY A 198 -20.57 19.39 -3.04
C GLY A 198 -19.86 19.63 -1.72
N GLY A 199 -18.75 20.36 -1.78
CA GLY A 199 -18.12 20.95 -0.59
C GLY A 199 -17.57 19.95 0.43
N SER A 200 -17.02 18.81 -0.01
CA SER A 200 -16.43 17.77 0.87
C SER A 200 -17.47 17.05 1.75
N SER A 201 -18.65 16.78 1.19
CA SER A 201 -19.74 16.17 1.93
C SER A 201 -19.51 14.68 2.19
N ALA A 202 -19.19 13.91 1.14
CA ALA A 202 -19.19 12.44 1.09
C ALA A 202 -20.52 11.80 1.54
N ILE A 203 -20.86 10.59 1.07
CA ILE A 203 -22.13 9.94 1.46
C ILE A 203 -22.13 9.51 2.95
N PHE A 204 -20.95 9.30 3.51
CA PHE A 204 -20.72 8.90 4.91
C PHE A 204 -19.84 9.90 5.69
N GLY A 205 -19.54 11.07 5.11
CA GLY A 205 -18.79 12.14 5.77
C GLY A 205 -17.49 11.64 6.39
N ASN A 206 -17.32 11.86 7.70
CA ASN A 206 -16.25 11.22 8.48
C ASN A 206 -16.72 9.83 8.98
N ALA A 207 -16.42 8.79 8.20
CA ALA A 207 -16.85 7.43 8.46
C ALA A 207 -15.97 6.72 9.51
N ARG A 208 -16.42 6.71 10.77
CA ARG A 208 -15.90 5.85 11.84
C ARG A 208 -16.60 4.50 11.92
N GLY A 209 -17.76 4.40 11.26
CA GLY A 209 -18.54 3.20 11.06
C GLY A 209 -17.99 2.27 9.97
N ALA A 210 -18.81 1.30 9.55
CA ALA A 210 -18.51 0.43 8.42
C ALA A 210 -19.50 0.66 7.27
N VAL A 211 -19.01 0.67 6.04
CA VAL A 211 -19.85 0.64 4.82
C VAL A 211 -19.53 -0.64 4.06
N VAL A 212 -20.55 -1.41 3.71
CA VAL A 212 -20.39 -2.79 3.21
C VAL A 212 -21.33 -3.03 2.04
N ASN A 213 -20.85 -3.71 0.99
CA ASN A 213 -21.67 -4.17 -0.14
C ASN A 213 -22.49 -3.04 -0.83
N LEU A 214 -21.95 -1.84 -1.01
CA LEU A 214 -22.66 -0.71 -1.64
C LEU A 214 -22.07 -0.38 -3.02
N VAL A 215 -22.93 -0.14 -4.00
CA VAL A 215 -22.55 0.41 -5.32
C VAL A 215 -22.93 1.89 -5.39
N LEU A 216 -22.00 2.76 -5.80
CA LEU A 216 -22.27 4.12 -6.25
C LEU A 216 -22.04 4.19 -7.76
N GLU A 217 -23.02 4.70 -8.51
CA GLU A 217 -23.04 4.62 -9.97
C GLU A 217 -23.47 5.94 -10.61
N GLY A 218 -22.63 6.53 -11.46
CA GLY A 218 -22.96 7.80 -12.13
C GLY A 218 -23.16 8.96 -11.15
N CYS A 219 -22.48 8.94 -10.01
CA CYS A 219 -22.47 10.02 -9.04
C CYS A 219 -21.32 10.99 -9.32
N ALA A 220 -21.45 12.24 -8.88
CA ALA A 220 -20.40 13.24 -8.95
C ALA A 220 -20.10 13.85 -7.58
N GLU A 221 -18.84 14.16 -7.29
CA GLU A 221 -18.44 15.05 -6.20
C GLU A 221 -17.52 16.16 -6.72
N ILE A 222 -17.80 17.38 -6.29
CA ILE A 222 -16.96 18.55 -6.56
C ILE A 222 -16.67 19.34 -5.29
N ALA A 223 -15.39 19.50 -4.96
CA ALA A 223 -14.91 20.20 -3.77
C ALA A 223 -13.80 21.21 -4.13
N ALA A 224 -13.42 22.04 -3.15
CA ALA A 224 -12.24 22.90 -3.20
C ALA A 224 -11.29 22.55 -2.03
N THR A 225 -11.25 21.26 -1.70
CA THR A 225 -10.69 20.61 -0.52
C THR A 225 -10.81 19.08 -0.70
N ASP A 226 -10.58 18.29 0.35
CA ASP A 226 -10.72 16.82 0.33
C ASP A 226 -12.01 16.36 -0.37
N CYS A 227 -11.91 15.41 -1.30
CA CYS A 227 -13.02 15.03 -2.18
C CYS A 227 -13.12 13.49 -2.26
N ALA A 228 -14.27 12.89 -1.91
CA ALA A 228 -14.49 11.44 -1.96
C ALA A 228 -15.94 10.99 -1.76
N LEU A 229 -16.46 10.14 -2.67
CA LEU A 229 -17.87 9.75 -2.69
C LEU A 229 -18.34 9.02 -1.43
N PHE A 230 -17.53 8.11 -0.87
CA PHE A 230 -17.94 7.35 0.32
C PHE A 230 -17.60 8.12 1.59
N ALA A 231 -16.32 8.37 1.88
CA ALA A 231 -15.89 9.00 3.13
C ALA A 231 -14.80 10.06 2.91
N LYS A 232 -14.99 11.26 3.44
CA LYS A 232 -13.91 12.26 3.54
C LYS A 232 -12.76 11.71 4.39
N GLU A 233 -13.06 11.35 5.65
CA GLU A 233 -12.09 10.70 6.54
C GLU A 233 -12.63 9.34 7.02
N LEU A 234 -11.92 8.26 6.69
CA LEU A 234 -12.24 6.90 7.11
C LEU A 234 -11.44 6.53 8.37
N GLN A 235 -12.15 6.24 9.46
CA GLN A 235 -11.62 5.68 10.71
C GLN A 235 -12.12 4.25 11.00
N GLY A 236 -13.18 3.82 10.31
CA GLY A 236 -13.68 2.45 10.33
C GLY A 236 -13.27 1.69 9.07
N ALA A 237 -14.25 1.20 8.30
CA ALA A 237 -13.95 0.40 7.12
C ALA A 237 -14.92 0.61 5.95
N ILE A 238 -14.43 0.41 4.73
CA ILE A 238 -15.25 0.24 3.53
C ILE A 238 -14.87 -1.11 2.92
N VAL A 239 -15.86 -2.01 2.76
CA VAL A 239 -15.61 -3.41 2.39
C VAL A 239 -16.55 -3.85 1.26
N ASN A 240 -15.99 -4.43 0.20
CA ASN A 240 -16.75 -5.00 -0.92
C ASN A 240 -17.73 -4.00 -1.58
N CYS A 241 -17.29 -2.74 -1.71
CA CYS A 241 -18.05 -1.66 -2.30
C CYS A 241 -17.54 -1.31 -3.72
N CYS A 242 -18.40 -0.73 -4.55
CA CYS A 242 -18.06 -0.32 -5.91
C CYS A 242 -18.38 1.17 -6.12
N ALA A 243 -17.49 1.91 -6.77
CA ALA A 243 -17.77 3.20 -7.38
C ALA A 243 -17.60 3.04 -8.88
N ARG A 244 -18.60 3.38 -9.70
CA ARG A 244 -18.46 3.29 -11.16
C ARG A 244 -19.07 4.43 -11.97
N ASN A 245 -18.41 4.76 -13.07
CA ASN A 245 -18.79 5.85 -13.98
C ASN A 245 -18.98 7.20 -13.25
N CYS A 246 -18.27 7.39 -12.13
CA CYS A 246 -18.39 8.56 -11.27
C CYS A 246 -17.32 9.62 -11.57
N ILE A 247 -17.58 10.85 -11.15
CA ILE A 247 -16.69 12.00 -11.32
C ILE A 247 -16.34 12.56 -9.94
N ILE A 248 -15.06 12.61 -9.58
CA ILE A 248 -14.57 13.08 -8.28
C ILE A 248 -13.51 14.13 -8.55
N VAL A 249 -13.82 15.39 -8.31
CA VAL A 249 -12.95 16.52 -8.68
C VAL A 249 -12.72 17.48 -7.52
N ASP A 250 -11.46 17.71 -7.17
CA ASP A 250 -11.06 18.94 -6.45
C ASP A 250 -10.74 20.03 -7.47
N VAL A 251 -11.31 21.22 -7.31
CA VAL A 251 -11.16 22.36 -8.22
C VAL A 251 -10.28 23.50 -7.68
N GLU A 252 -9.71 23.33 -6.48
CA GLU A 252 -8.82 24.24 -5.75
C GLU A 252 -9.34 25.68 -5.50
N ARG A 253 -9.33 26.11 -4.23
CA ARG A 253 -9.39 27.54 -3.83
C ARG A 253 -8.35 27.92 -2.75
N GLY A 254 -7.16 27.32 -2.75
CA GLY A 254 -6.00 27.83 -2.00
C GLY A 254 -5.05 26.80 -1.38
N TYR A 255 -3.96 27.33 -0.82
CA TYR A 255 -2.68 26.72 -0.38
C TYR A 255 -2.69 25.56 0.64
N SER A 256 -3.71 24.71 0.73
CA SER A 256 -3.72 23.58 1.67
C SER A 256 -3.38 22.26 0.98
N ALA A 257 -2.85 21.31 1.76
CA ALA A 257 -2.77 19.91 1.34
C ALA A 257 -4.19 19.31 1.32
N TRP A 258 -4.58 18.70 0.21
CA TRP A 258 -5.89 18.07 0.02
C TRP A 258 -5.72 16.66 -0.53
N ASP A 259 -6.63 15.78 -0.15
CA ASP A 259 -6.63 14.40 -0.59
C ASP A 259 -7.88 14.08 -1.44
N VAL A 260 -7.70 13.43 -2.59
CA VAL A 260 -8.80 13.09 -3.52
C VAL A 260 -8.80 11.59 -3.80
N GLY A 261 -9.93 10.92 -3.58
CA GLY A 261 -10.06 9.51 -3.96
C GLY A 261 -11.50 9.04 -4.05
N ALA A 262 -11.78 8.03 -4.89
CA ALA A 262 -13.16 7.64 -5.15
C ALA A 262 -13.88 7.08 -3.90
N PHE A 263 -13.16 6.38 -3.03
CA PHE A 263 -13.70 5.83 -1.79
C PHE A 263 -13.35 6.70 -0.58
N ALA A 264 -12.10 7.11 -0.43
CA ALA A 264 -11.71 7.96 0.69
C ALA A 264 -10.75 9.08 0.29
N SER A 265 -10.96 10.28 0.82
CA SER A 265 -9.91 11.28 0.77
C SER A 265 -8.77 10.82 1.67
N ARG A 266 -9.09 10.48 2.93
CA ARG A 266 -8.10 10.08 3.94
C ARG A 266 -8.49 8.78 4.66
N VAL A 267 -7.68 7.75 4.50
CA VAL A 267 -7.75 6.49 5.29
C VAL A 267 -6.84 6.63 6.51
N THR A 268 -7.38 6.59 7.73
CA THR A 268 -6.60 6.84 8.96
C THR A 268 -5.94 5.58 9.54
N GLU A 269 -5.12 5.74 10.60
CA GLU A 269 -4.49 4.61 11.31
C GLU A 269 -5.52 3.54 11.75
N LYS A 270 -5.33 2.31 11.24
CA LYS A 270 -6.21 1.11 11.42
C LYS A 270 -7.52 1.11 10.65
N ALA A 271 -7.82 2.14 9.88
CA ALA A 271 -8.91 2.05 8.91
C ALA A 271 -8.53 1.07 7.80
N VAL A 272 -9.55 0.47 7.18
CA VAL A 272 -9.37 -0.54 6.13
C VAL A 272 -10.29 -0.24 4.95
N VAL A 273 -9.73 -0.23 3.74
CA VAL A 273 -10.49 -0.33 2.49
C VAL A 273 -10.15 -1.67 1.86
N GLU A 274 -11.14 -2.55 1.72
CA GLU A 274 -10.91 -3.96 1.36
C GLU A 274 -11.90 -4.42 0.28
N GLN A 275 -11.41 -5.15 -0.73
CA GLN A 275 -12.23 -5.72 -1.81
C GLN A 275 -13.06 -4.68 -2.59
N CYS A 276 -12.61 -3.42 -2.65
CA CYS A 276 -13.35 -2.32 -3.27
C CYS A 276 -12.96 -2.10 -4.74
N THR A 277 -13.92 -1.80 -5.60
CA THR A 277 -13.71 -1.62 -7.05
C THR A 277 -14.05 -0.21 -7.52
N SER A 278 -13.09 0.48 -8.15
CA SER A 278 -13.22 1.78 -8.80
C SER A 278 -13.21 1.56 -10.32
N GLU A 279 -14.35 1.74 -10.99
CA GLU A 279 -14.54 1.36 -12.40
C GLU A 279 -14.93 2.58 -13.26
N ASN A 280 -14.14 2.91 -14.28
CA ASN A 280 -14.39 4.00 -15.23
C ASN A 280 -14.63 5.38 -14.56
N ASN A 281 -14.02 5.59 -13.39
CA ASN A 281 -14.14 6.84 -12.64
C ASN A 281 -13.14 7.89 -13.15
N GLN A 282 -13.51 9.17 -13.06
CA GLN A 282 -12.60 10.29 -13.24
C GLN A 282 -12.25 10.84 -11.86
N VAL A 283 -11.02 10.65 -11.40
CA VAL A 283 -10.52 11.10 -10.09
C VAL A 283 -9.45 12.15 -10.32
N ILE A 284 -9.80 13.42 -10.15
CA ILE A 284 -8.99 14.55 -10.63
C ILE A 284 -8.76 15.58 -9.51
N ALA A 285 -7.53 16.06 -9.33
CA ALA A 285 -7.25 17.30 -8.61
C ALA A 285 -6.73 18.39 -9.56
N GLU A 286 -7.49 19.46 -9.72
CA GLU A 286 -7.21 20.58 -10.64
C GLU A 286 -6.48 21.71 -9.92
N GLY A 287 -5.16 21.58 -9.80
CA GLY A 287 -4.30 22.57 -9.14
C GLY A 287 -2.84 22.40 -9.57
N ILE A 288 -2.43 23.16 -10.59
CA ILE A 288 -1.08 23.09 -11.17
C ILE A 288 -0.22 24.21 -10.59
N CYS A 289 0.50 23.81 -9.53
CA CYS A 289 1.85 24.26 -9.17
C CYS A 289 2.05 25.57 -8.38
N GLY A 290 2.79 25.39 -7.29
CA GLY A 290 3.42 26.36 -6.40
C GLY A 290 4.31 25.59 -5.41
N GLU A 291 5.02 26.25 -4.49
CA GLU A 291 5.97 25.59 -3.57
C GLU A 291 5.35 24.63 -2.53
N ASN A 292 4.06 24.27 -2.64
CA ASN A 292 3.33 23.41 -1.70
C ASN A 292 2.90 22.07 -2.34
N ILE A 293 3.75 21.06 -2.16
CA ILE A 293 3.77 19.75 -2.85
C ILE A 293 2.89 18.64 -2.22
N ASN A 294 1.63 18.92 -1.85
CA ASN A 294 0.81 17.98 -1.07
C ASN A 294 -0.64 17.78 -1.56
N LEU A 295 -0.88 17.73 -2.88
CA LEU A 295 -2.15 17.25 -3.45
C LEU A 295 -2.02 15.77 -3.81
N ASN A 296 -2.70 14.89 -3.06
CA ASN A 296 -2.58 13.44 -3.21
C ASN A 296 -3.86 12.87 -3.82
N VAL A 297 -3.74 12.15 -4.94
CA VAL A 297 -4.89 11.65 -5.72
C VAL A 297 -4.75 10.16 -5.97
N GLY A 298 -5.81 9.39 -5.71
CA GLY A 298 -5.81 7.98 -6.09
C GLY A 298 -7.18 7.35 -6.31
N GLY A 299 -7.23 6.34 -7.18
CA GLY A 299 -8.46 5.70 -7.62
C GLY A 299 -9.27 5.03 -6.52
N ILE A 300 -8.64 4.71 -5.38
CA ILE A 300 -9.29 4.30 -4.13
C ILE A 300 -9.19 5.41 -3.08
N ALA A 301 -7.97 5.85 -2.77
CA ALA A 301 -7.68 6.79 -1.69
C ALA A 301 -6.79 7.97 -2.13
N GLY A 302 -7.01 9.16 -1.59
CA GLY A 302 -6.07 10.27 -1.73
C GLY A 302 -4.81 10.04 -0.88
N SER A 303 -4.99 9.90 0.43
CA SER A 303 -3.95 9.56 1.41
C SER A 303 -4.32 8.35 2.26
N SER A 304 -3.36 7.45 2.50
CA SER A 304 -3.51 6.34 3.45
C SER A 304 -2.48 6.34 4.60
N TYR A 305 -3.01 6.07 5.79
CA TYR A 305 -2.30 5.71 7.01
C TYR A 305 -2.79 4.34 7.55
N GLY A 306 -3.68 3.68 6.80
CA GLY A 306 -4.31 2.39 7.13
C GLY A 306 -4.02 1.34 6.06
N SER A 307 -4.83 0.27 6.02
CA SER A 307 -4.64 -0.81 5.05
C SER A 307 -5.56 -0.63 3.84
N ILE A 308 -5.01 -0.80 2.64
CA ILE A 308 -5.80 -0.98 1.41
C ILE A 308 -5.51 -2.39 0.89
N ARG A 309 -6.54 -3.24 0.75
CA ARG A 309 -6.38 -4.65 0.40
C ARG A 309 -7.31 -5.09 -0.71
N ASP A 310 -6.82 -5.88 -1.65
CA ASP A 310 -7.61 -6.55 -2.70
C ASP A 310 -8.51 -5.58 -3.50
N CYS A 311 -8.11 -4.30 -3.56
CA CYS A 311 -8.86 -3.25 -4.25
C CYS A 311 -8.44 -3.15 -5.70
N ARG A 312 -9.38 -2.79 -6.57
CA ARG A 312 -9.24 -2.86 -8.02
C ARG A 312 -9.65 -1.53 -8.65
N VAL A 313 -8.80 -0.98 -9.50
CA VAL A 313 -9.06 0.27 -10.25
C VAL A 313 -8.98 -0.05 -11.73
N GLN A 314 -10.04 0.23 -12.49
CA GLN A 314 -10.16 -0.20 -13.89
C GLN A 314 -10.78 0.86 -14.78
N GLY A 315 -10.09 1.22 -15.87
CA GLY A 315 -10.55 2.26 -16.79
C GLY A 315 -10.73 3.62 -16.11
N GLY A 316 -11.17 4.60 -16.88
CA GLY A 316 -11.17 5.98 -16.39
C GLY A 316 -9.76 6.52 -16.16
N VAL A 317 -9.64 7.54 -15.32
CA VAL A 317 -8.41 8.34 -15.18
C VAL A 317 -8.21 8.77 -13.73
N VAL A 318 -6.96 8.69 -13.26
CA VAL A 318 -6.48 9.30 -12.01
C VAL A 318 -5.51 10.42 -12.37
N HIS A 319 -5.76 11.66 -11.94
CA HIS A 319 -4.94 12.82 -12.30
C HIS A 319 -4.69 13.77 -11.11
N GLY A 320 -3.42 14.09 -10.83
CA GLY A 320 -3.06 15.05 -9.77
C GLY A 320 -1.57 15.34 -9.64
N SER A 321 -1.14 15.84 -8.48
CA SER A 321 0.29 16.16 -8.23
C SER A 321 1.07 14.93 -7.75
N ASN A 322 0.61 14.31 -6.65
CA ASN A 322 1.08 13.01 -6.17
C ASN A 322 -0.01 11.97 -6.53
N ALA A 323 0.10 11.39 -7.72
CA ALA A 323 -0.94 10.54 -8.31
C ALA A 323 -0.58 9.05 -8.18
N GLY A 324 -1.51 8.26 -7.64
CA GLY A 324 -1.35 6.81 -7.52
C GLY A 324 -2.61 6.09 -7.97
N GLY A 325 -2.52 5.13 -8.89
CA GLY A 325 -3.71 4.43 -9.41
C GLY A 325 -4.62 3.90 -8.29
N VAL A 326 -4.06 3.40 -7.19
CA VAL A 326 -4.79 3.01 -5.98
C VAL A 326 -4.78 4.13 -4.92
N SER A 327 -3.61 4.65 -4.55
CA SER A 327 -3.46 5.63 -3.45
C SER A 327 -2.47 6.74 -3.79
N GLY A 328 -2.87 8.02 -3.73
CA GLY A 328 -1.96 9.13 -4.03
C GLY A 328 -0.74 9.17 -3.09
N LEU A 329 -1.00 9.06 -1.79
CA LEU A 329 0.02 8.97 -0.74
C LEU A 329 -0.22 7.75 0.16
N ILE A 330 0.87 7.20 0.69
CA ILE A 330 0.84 6.33 1.87
C ILE A 330 1.93 6.75 2.88
N SER A 331 1.62 6.75 4.18
CA SER A 331 2.57 7.13 5.25
C SER A 331 2.58 6.16 6.44
N ALA A 332 1.58 5.28 6.53
CA ALA A 332 1.53 4.14 7.44
C ALA A 332 0.59 3.07 6.87
N GLY A 333 0.66 1.85 7.40
CA GLY A 333 -0.15 0.72 6.93
C GLY A 333 0.51 -0.02 5.77
N GLU A 334 -0.31 -0.55 4.87
CA GLU A 334 0.09 -1.45 3.79
C GLU A 334 -0.85 -1.33 2.58
N ILE A 335 -0.34 -1.66 1.39
CA ILE A 335 -1.16 -1.88 0.19
C ILE A 335 -0.89 -3.31 -0.28
N MET A 336 -1.91 -4.17 -0.31
CA MET A 336 -1.76 -5.59 -0.65
C MET A 336 -2.81 -6.06 -1.65
N GLY A 337 -2.44 -6.95 -2.59
CA GLY A 337 -3.39 -7.54 -3.54
C GLY A 337 -4.06 -6.56 -4.52
N CYS A 338 -3.62 -5.30 -4.55
CA CYS A 338 -4.32 -4.23 -5.25
C CYS A 338 -3.92 -4.15 -6.73
N CYS A 339 -4.90 -3.93 -7.59
CA CYS A 339 -4.72 -3.89 -9.05
C CYS A 339 -5.11 -2.52 -9.62
N ASN A 340 -4.30 -1.96 -10.51
CA ASN A 340 -4.65 -0.78 -11.32
C ASN A 340 -4.60 -1.11 -12.83
N SER A 341 -5.60 -0.63 -13.56
CA SER A 341 -5.69 -0.64 -15.02
C SER A 341 -6.30 0.66 -15.57
N ALA A 342 -6.34 1.72 -14.74
CA ALA A 342 -6.65 3.08 -15.17
C ALA A 342 -5.36 3.84 -15.50
N ASP A 343 -5.44 4.83 -16.40
CA ASP A 343 -4.30 5.69 -16.69
C ASP A 343 -4.09 6.70 -15.55
N VAL A 344 -2.83 6.88 -15.14
CA VAL A 344 -2.43 7.69 -13.98
C VAL A 344 -1.52 8.82 -14.43
N TYR A 345 -2.01 10.05 -14.32
CA TYR A 345 -1.32 11.28 -14.69
C TYR A 345 -0.85 12.00 -13.43
N GLY A 346 0.46 12.20 -13.29
CA GLY A 346 1.05 12.82 -12.09
C GLY A 346 2.13 13.85 -12.42
N MET A 347 2.18 14.91 -11.61
CA MET A 347 3.07 16.06 -11.84
C MET A 347 4.38 16.02 -11.04
N CYS A 348 4.40 15.38 -9.87
CA CYS A 348 5.59 15.26 -9.01
C CYS A 348 5.97 13.81 -8.80
N TYR A 349 5.05 13.02 -8.24
CA TYR A 349 5.25 11.62 -7.89
C TYR A 349 4.10 10.80 -8.47
N THR A 350 4.39 9.98 -9.48
CA THR A 350 3.38 9.22 -10.23
C THR A 350 3.61 7.73 -10.07
N GLY A 351 2.61 7.00 -9.60
CA GLY A 351 2.69 5.55 -9.42
C GLY A 351 1.50 4.80 -9.99
N GLY A 352 1.72 3.68 -10.67
CA GLY A 352 0.63 2.80 -11.08
C GLY A 352 -0.20 2.28 -9.90
N ILE A 353 0.42 2.08 -8.73
CA ILE A 353 -0.29 1.76 -7.48
C ILE A 353 -0.28 2.96 -6.52
N CYS A 354 0.88 3.56 -6.24
CA CYS A 354 0.98 4.66 -5.28
C CYS A 354 1.92 5.79 -5.72
N GLY A 355 1.47 7.04 -5.64
CA GLY A 355 2.33 8.19 -5.98
C GLY A 355 3.51 8.32 -5.04
N TRP A 356 3.23 8.49 -3.74
CA TRP A 356 4.24 8.83 -2.73
C TRP A 356 4.17 8.00 -1.45
N ASN A 357 5.24 7.28 -1.11
CA ASN A 357 5.48 6.81 0.25
C ASN A 357 6.16 7.92 1.09
N ALA A 358 5.41 8.48 2.03
CA ALA A 358 5.84 9.51 2.99
C ALA A 358 6.16 8.93 4.40
N ALA A 359 6.34 7.62 4.53
CA ALA A 359 6.64 6.99 5.82
C ALA A 359 8.06 7.34 6.33
N LEU A 360 8.20 7.45 7.66
CA LEU A 360 9.51 7.51 8.33
C LEU A 360 9.90 6.15 8.92
N THR A 361 9.20 5.09 8.51
CA THR A 361 9.30 3.72 9.00
C THR A 361 8.98 2.76 7.87
N TYR A 362 9.40 1.50 8.02
CA TYR A 362 9.14 0.43 7.07
C TYR A 362 7.66 0.36 6.65
N LEU A 363 7.42 0.43 5.34
CA LEU A 363 6.14 0.25 4.69
C LEU A 363 6.16 -1.02 3.83
N GLN A 364 5.04 -1.75 3.77
CA GLN A 364 4.89 -2.92 2.91
C GLN A 364 3.92 -2.64 1.77
N MET A 365 4.34 -3.00 0.56
CA MET A 365 3.51 -3.14 -0.61
C MET A 365 3.74 -4.53 -1.21
N SER A 366 2.68 -5.32 -1.38
CA SER A 366 2.86 -6.69 -1.88
C SER A 366 1.73 -7.19 -2.75
N GLU A 367 2.04 -8.07 -3.70
CA GLU A 367 1.06 -8.74 -4.56
C GLU A 367 0.20 -7.74 -5.37
N CYS A 368 0.76 -6.56 -5.68
CA CYS A 368 0.09 -5.50 -6.41
C CYS A 368 0.46 -5.52 -7.90
N VAL A 369 -0.52 -5.22 -8.77
CA VAL A 369 -0.37 -5.30 -10.23
C VAL A 369 -0.79 -3.99 -10.90
N ASN A 370 0.08 -3.38 -11.70
CA ASN A 370 -0.27 -2.27 -12.57
C ASN A 370 -0.28 -2.70 -14.05
N GLU A 371 -1.41 -2.50 -14.72
CA GLU A 371 -1.61 -2.68 -16.16
C GLU A 371 -1.92 -1.33 -16.86
N GLY A 372 -2.24 -0.27 -16.11
CA GLY A 372 -2.60 1.06 -16.65
C GLY A 372 -1.38 1.93 -16.94
N THR A 373 -1.51 2.90 -17.84
CA THR A 373 -0.39 3.75 -18.26
C THR A 373 -0.06 4.79 -17.18
N VAL A 374 1.23 4.97 -16.90
CA VAL A 374 1.72 5.94 -15.91
C VAL A 374 2.37 7.11 -16.66
N HIS A 375 1.73 8.29 -16.61
CA HIS A 375 2.15 9.50 -17.30
C HIS A 375 2.81 10.48 -16.32
N GLY A 376 4.11 10.72 -16.48
CA GLY A 376 4.83 11.85 -15.91
C GLY A 376 4.57 13.11 -16.74
N CYS A 377 3.63 13.93 -16.29
CA CYS A 377 3.28 15.19 -16.93
C CYS A 377 4.00 16.33 -16.21
N SER A 378 4.55 17.30 -16.93
CA SER A 378 4.97 18.56 -16.29
C SER A 378 4.59 19.74 -17.16
N GLU A 379 3.67 20.54 -16.62
CA GLU A 379 3.28 21.84 -17.16
C GLU A 379 4.16 22.97 -16.58
N THR A 380 5.21 22.65 -15.80
CA THR A 380 6.01 23.66 -15.10
C THR A 380 7.30 24.07 -15.78
N SER A 381 7.50 25.39 -15.87
CA SER A 381 8.79 26.04 -16.11
C SER A 381 9.67 26.08 -14.84
N GLY A 382 9.76 24.97 -14.10
CA GLY A 382 10.30 24.95 -12.72
C GLY A 382 11.22 23.74 -12.43
N SER A 383 12.04 23.87 -11.38
CA SER A 383 13.11 22.92 -11.02
C SER A 383 12.66 21.69 -10.22
N MET A 384 11.37 21.36 -10.20
CA MET A 384 10.84 20.23 -9.41
C MET A 384 11.13 18.89 -10.08
N LYS A 385 11.71 17.96 -9.33
CA LYS A 385 12.05 16.63 -9.84
C LYS A 385 10.80 15.77 -9.98
N GLN A 386 10.66 15.09 -11.11
CA GLN A 386 9.58 14.14 -11.36
C GLN A 386 10.05 12.71 -11.10
N TYR A 387 9.18 11.87 -10.51
CA TYR A 387 9.44 10.44 -10.31
C TYR A 387 8.23 9.62 -10.74
N ALA A 388 8.37 8.86 -11.82
CA ALA A 388 7.35 7.98 -12.37
C ALA A 388 7.71 6.51 -12.12
N GLY A 389 6.78 5.74 -11.55
CA GLY A 389 7.00 4.34 -11.20
C GLY A 389 5.82 3.45 -11.57
N GLY A 390 6.08 2.28 -12.15
CA GLY A 390 5.00 1.34 -12.51
C GLY A 390 4.22 0.83 -11.28
N ILE A 391 4.88 0.76 -10.12
CA ILE A 391 4.23 0.45 -8.83
C ILE A 391 4.19 1.71 -7.95
N ILE A 392 5.34 2.34 -7.71
CA ILE A 392 5.44 3.52 -6.84
C ILE A 392 6.35 4.62 -7.42
N GLY A 393 5.86 5.86 -7.45
CA GLY A 393 6.62 7.01 -7.95
C GLY A 393 7.83 7.33 -7.06
N TYR A 394 7.57 7.79 -5.83
CA TYR A 394 8.62 8.23 -4.91
C TYR A 394 8.52 7.58 -3.52
N THR A 395 9.66 7.20 -2.94
CA THR A 395 9.74 6.67 -1.56
C THR A 395 10.63 7.49 -0.63
N LEU A 396 10.11 7.79 0.56
CA LEU A 396 10.86 8.36 1.68
C LEU A 396 11.21 7.24 2.67
N ASN A 397 12.50 7.07 2.96
CA ASN A 397 13.04 6.00 3.81
C ASN A 397 12.48 4.61 3.42
N GLY A 398 12.32 3.70 4.38
CA GLY A 398 12.16 2.27 4.11
C GLY A 398 10.84 1.86 3.45
N ILE A 399 10.95 1.08 2.38
CA ILE A 399 9.83 0.39 1.74
C ILE A 399 10.23 -1.05 1.41
N THR A 400 9.26 -1.95 1.45
CA THR A 400 9.37 -3.29 0.84
C THR A 400 8.30 -3.49 -0.20
N ILE A 401 8.74 -3.87 -1.40
CA ILE A 401 7.93 -4.22 -2.56
C ILE A 401 8.17 -5.70 -2.82
N ASN A 402 7.12 -6.53 -2.73
CA ASN A 402 7.25 -7.99 -2.85
C ASN A 402 6.15 -8.58 -3.73
N ARG A 403 6.49 -9.44 -4.69
CA ARG A 403 5.49 -10.08 -5.59
C ARG A 403 4.66 -9.08 -6.41
N CYS A 404 5.20 -7.90 -6.69
CA CYS A 404 4.50 -6.90 -7.51
C CYS A 404 4.81 -7.09 -9.01
N ARG A 405 3.92 -6.60 -9.86
CA ARG A 405 4.09 -6.63 -11.32
C ARG A 405 3.70 -5.30 -11.96
N ASN A 406 4.58 -4.76 -12.80
CA ASN A 406 4.18 -3.74 -13.77
C ASN A 406 4.08 -4.33 -15.18
N ALA A 407 2.99 -4.04 -15.86
CA ALA A 407 2.72 -4.32 -17.27
C ALA A 407 2.24 -3.06 -18.02
N GLY A 408 1.74 -2.05 -17.30
CA GLY A 408 1.43 -0.74 -17.88
C GLY A 408 2.67 -0.02 -18.37
N ASN A 409 2.53 0.70 -19.50
CA ASN A 409 3.60 1.56 -20.00
C ASN A 409 3.82 2.74 -19.05
N ILE A 410 5.02 3.32 -19.10
CA ILE A 410 5.37 4.52 -18.33
C ILE A 410 5.92 5.55 -19.32
N SER A 411 5.25 6.68 -19.46
CA SER A 411 5.73 7.81 -20.26
C SER A 411 6.11 8.99 -19.37
N SER A 412 7.06 9.82 -19.81
CA SER A 412 7.32 11.12 -19.20
C SER A 412 7.79 12.14 -20.22
N GLY A 413 7.39 13.40 -20.05
CA GLY A 413 7.75 14.48 -20.98
C GLY A 413 6.77 14.66 -22.15
N GLU A 414 5.49 14.38 -21.95
CA GLU A 414 4.44 14.61 -22.97
C GLU A 414 4.17 16.11 -23.24
N GLN A 415 4.72 17.01 -22.41
CA GLN A 415 4.66 18.47 -22.60
C GLN A 415 6.04 19.13 -22.36
N SER A 416 6.25 20.30 -22.95
CA SER A 416 7.56 20.88 -23.32
C SER A 416 8.42 21.43 -22.16
N CYS A 417 8.89 20.57 -21.26
CA CYS A 417 9.57 20.97 -20.03
C CYS A 417 11.02 20.44 -19.91
N ASN A 418 11.88 20.73 -20.90
CA ASN A 418 13.30 20.30 -21.01
C ASN A 418 14.23 20.72 -19.82
N ALA A 419 13.71 21.28 -18.72
CA ALA A 419 14.46 21.92 -17.64
C ALA A 419 14.58 21.09 -16.33
N ALA A 420 13.65 20.18 -16.05
CA ALA A 420 13.53 19.51 -14.74
C ALA A 420 14.09 18.08 -14.74
N PRO A 421 14.80 17.61 -13.68
CA PRO A 421 15.23 16.22 -13.59
C PRO A 421 14.07 15.24 -13.52
N VAL A 422 14.15 14.14 -14.26
CA VAL A 422 13.14 13.08 -14.33
C VAL A 422 13.76 11.74 -13.93
N SER A 423 12.97 10.92 -13.23
CA SER A 423 13.35 9.57 -12.86
C SER A 423 12.20 8.59 -13.17
N VAL A 424 12.47 7.59 -14.00
CA VAL A 424 11.50 6.61 -14.50
C VAL A 424 11.94 5.21 -14.07
N GLY A 425 11.06 4.49 -13.38
CA GLY A 425 11.31 3.13 -12.91
C GLY A 425 10.18 2.18 -13.24
N GLY A 426 10.47 1.01 -13.83
CA GLY A 426 9.43 0.01 -14.10
C GLY A 426 8.66 -0.43 -12.85
N ILE A 427 9.26 -0.29 -11.66
CA ILE A 427 8.62 -0.54 -10.36
C ILE A 427 8.69 0.69 -9.45
N LEU A 428 9.88 1.25 -9.24
CA LEU A 428 10.14 2.37 -8.33
C LEU A 428 10.79 3.53 -9.10
N GLY A 429 10.10 4.68 -9.19
CA GLY A 429 10.65 5.87 -9.85
C GLY A 429 11.92 6.37 -9.14
N GLY A 430 11.88 6.52 -7.82
CA GLY A 430 13.07 6.82 -7.00
C GLY A 430 12.71 7.16 -5.55
N GLY A 431 13.60 7.86 -4.85
CA GLY A 431 13.34 8.20 -3.45
C GLY A 431 14.43 8.98 -2.73
N TRP A 432 14.35 9.03 -1.41
CA TRP A 432 15.42 9.49 -0.51
C TRP A 432 15.47 8.62 0.76
N ASN A 433 16.67 8.25 1.20
CA ASN A 433 16.87 7.41 2.39
C ASN A 433 17.99 8.00 3.27
N ASP A 434 17.73 8.18 4.57
CA ASP A 434 18.74 8.64 5.55
C ASP A 434 19.70 7.53 6.01
N GLY A 435 19.50 6.30 5.52
CA GLY A 435 20.26 5.11 5.92
C GLY A 435 19.75 4.46 7.21
N SER A 436 18.52 4.77 7.65
CA SER A 436 17.89 4.13 8.82
C SER A 436 17.10 2.86 8.50
N CYS A 437 16.69 2.65 7.25
CA CYS A 437 15.84 1.54 6.79
C CYS A 437 16.31 1.03 5.42
N ASP A 438 16.08 -0.24 5.09
CA ASP A 438 16.33 -0.77 3.74
C ASP A 438 15.22 -0.42 2.74
N TRP A 439 15.56 -0.33 1.45
CA TRP A 439 14.63 -0.48 0.33
C TRP A 439 14.74 -1.92 -0.17
N ILE A 440 13.70 -2.73 -0.03
CA ILE A 440 13.74 -4.14 -0.42
C ILE A 440 12.73 -4.37 -1.55
N ILE A 441 13.21 -4.61 -2.77
CA ILE A 441 12.36 -5.01 -3.89
C ILE A 441 12.66 -6.47 -4.20
N SER A 442 11.62 -7.31 -4.21
CA SER A 442 11.83 -8.75 -4.29
C SER A 442 10.73 -9.49 -5.07
N ASN A 443 11.10 -10.55 -5.79
CA ASN A 443 10.18 -11.41 -6.55
C ASN A 443 9.24 -10.61 -7.46
N THR A 444 9.78 -9.59 -8.13
CA THR A 444 9.00 -8.52 -8.77
C THR A 444 9.43 -8.37 -10.23
N VAL A 445 8.47 -8.09 -11.12
CA VAL A 445 8.70 -8.06 -12.57
C VAL A 445 8.16 -6.80 -13.25
N ASN A 446 8.95 -6.21 -14.14
CA ASN A 446 8.47 -5.24 -15.11
C ASN A 446 8.33 -5.87 -16.50
N THR A 447 7.22 -5.61 -17.15
CA THR A 447 6.91 -5.99 -18.55
C THR A 447 6.45 -4.77 -19.38
N GLY A 448 6.14 -3.64 -18.74
CA GLY A 448 5.70 -2.41 -19.41
C GLY A 448 6.86 -1.64 -20.04
N THR A 449 6.58 -0.93 -21.15
CA THR A 449 7.57 -0.12 -21.86
C THR A 449 7.75 1.23 -21.15
N LEU A 450 9.01 1.63 -20.97
CA LEU A 450 9.38 2.94 -20.43
C LEU A 450 9.74 3.85 -21.62
N ILE A 451 9.08 5.01 -21.72
CA ILE A 451 9.23 5.96 -22.82
C ILE A 451 9.59 7.32 -22.22
N GLU A 452 10.84 7.75 -22.42
CA GLU A 452 11.35 9.02 -21.92
C GLU A 452 11.85 9.88 -23.09
N ARG A 453 11.53 11.18 -23.04
CA ARG A 453 12.07 12.20 -23.94
C ARG A 453 12.98 13.12 -23.14
N GLN A 454 14.15 13.44 -23.70
CA GLN A 454 15.22 14.16 -23.03
C GLN A 454 14.78 15.30 -22.09
N HIS A 455 15.19 15.18 -20.83
CA HIS A 455 15.20 16.25 -19.85
C HIS A 455 16.64 16.70 -19.52
N SER A 456 16.78 17.68 -18.61
CA SER A 456 18.09 18.17 -18.17
C SER A 456 18.92 17.08 -17.47
N ILE A 457 18.25 16.19 -16.73
CA ILE A 457 18.82 15.00 -16.11
C ILE A 457 17.77 13.88 -16.14
N SER A 458 18.07 12.72 -16.73
CA SER A 458 17.14 11.58 -16.84
C SER A 458 17.71 10.29 -16.21
N TYR A 459 17.03 9.70 -15.24
CA TYR A 459 17.40 8.41 -14.64
C TYR A 459 16.36 7.35 -14.98
N ILE A 460 16.72 6.34 -15.77
CA ILE A 460 15.78 5.38 -16.35
C ILE A 460 16.19 3.97 -15.99
N GLY A 461 15.36 3.28 -15.22
CA GLY A 461 15.58 1.90 -14.81
C GLY A 461 14.42 1.01 -15.15
N GLY A 462 14.67 -0.16 -15.77
CA GLY A 462 13.61 -1.14 -16.00
C GLY A 462 12.93 -1.63 -14.72
N VAL A 463 13.52 -1.36 -13.55
CA VAL A 463 12.95 -1.62 -12.22
C VAL A 463 13.04 -0.40 -11.31
N VAL A 464 14.23 0.20 -11.18
CA VAL A 464 14.48 1.37 -10.31
C VAL A 464 15.15 2.51 -11.08
N GLY A 465 14.49 3.66 -11.20
CA GLY A 465 15.06 4.85 -11.84
C GLY A 465 16.23 5.43 -11.03
N ASP A 466 15.90 6.09 -9.91
CA ASP A 466 16.88 6.70 -9.00
C ASP A 466 17.01 5.91 -7.70
N GLY A 467 17.96 4.98 -7.70
CA GLY A 467 18.40 4.20 -6.55
C GLY A 467 19.59 4.80 -5.81
N ALA A 468 19.99 6.06 -6.02
CA ALA A 468 21.26 6.61 -5.50
C ALA A 468 21.41 6.71 -3.97
N TYR A 469 20.44 6.22 -3.20
CA TYR A 469 20.41 6.28 -1.75
C TYR A 469 20.79 4.93 -1.11
N PRO A 470 21.33 4.95 0.12
CA PRO A 470 21.84 3.76 0.79
C PRO A 470 20.77 2.68 1.04
N LEU A 471 21.22 1.43 1.19
CA LEU A 471 20.43 0.24 1.59
C LEU A 471 19.38 -0.25 0.57
N LEU A 472 19.60 -0.09 -0.74
CA LEU A 472 18.81 -0.76 -1.77
C LEU A 472 19.19 -2.24 -1.93
N ARG A 473 18.19 -3.12 -1.83
CA ARG A 473 18.29 -4.56 -2.04
C ARG A 473 17.29 -4.99 -3.11
N LEU A 474 17.81 -5.53 -4.21
CA LEU A 474 17.04 -6.16 -5.27
C LEU A 474 17.28 -7.66 -5.22
N SER A 475 16.22 -8.47 -5.16
CA SER A 475 16.35 -9.93 -5.19
C SER A 475 15.27 -10.61 -6.04
N ASN A 476 15.65 -11.58 -6.87
CA ASN A 476 14.70 -12.33 -7.71
C ASN A 476 13.88 -11.38 -8.62
N ILE A 477 14.57 -10.54 -9.38
CA ILE A 477 13.99 -9.44 -10.17
C ILE A 477 14.12 -9.72 -11.66
N ALA A 478 13.09 -9.35 -12.43
CA ALA A 478 13.17 -9.41 -13.89
C ALA A 478 12.63 -8.14 -14.57
N ASN A 479 13.31 -7.68 -15.61
CA ASN A 479 12.78 -6.69 -16.55
C ASN A 479 12.67 -7.28 -17.95
N PHE A 480 11.48 -7.24 -18.53
CA PHE A 480 11.19 -7.54 -19.94
C PHE A 480 10.73 -6.31 -20.70
N GLY A 481 10.40 -5.22 -19.99
CA GLY A 481 9.99 -3.95 -20.58
C GLY A 481 11.10 -3.31 -21.38
N THR A 482 10.77 -2.77 -22.55
CA THR A 482 11.72 -2.00 -23.36
C THR A 482 11.89 -0.61 -22.76
N LEU A 483 13.10 -0.09 -22.76
CA LEU A 483 13.44 1.28 -22.35
C LEU A 483 13.75 2.06 -23.64
N LEU A 484 12.95 3.07 -23.93
CA LEU A 484 13.10 3.99 -25.05
C LEU A 484 13.49 5.37 -24.51
N TYR A 485 14.63 5.90 -24.96
CA TYR A 485 15.10 7.24 -24.64
C TYR A 485 15.36 8.02 -25.93
N THR A 486 14.71 9.17 -26.11
CA THR A 486 14.88 10.02 -27.30
C THR A 486 15.71 11.27 -26.98
N VAL A 487 16.84 11.41 -27.67
CA VAL A 487 17.75 12.57 -27.59
C VAL A 487 17.35 13.61 -28.64
N GLN A 488 17.18 14.86 -28.19
CA GLN A 488 16.75 16.00 -28.99
C GLN A 488 17.78 17.14 -29.06
N ASP A 489 18.53 17.38 -27.97
CA ASP A 489 19.45 18.52 -27.80
C ASP A 489 20.82 18.12 -27.21
N THR A 490 21.83 18.96 -27.42
CA THR A 490 23.25 18.64 -27.17
C THR A 490 23.71 18.73 -25.70
N TYR A 491 22.81 18.87 -24.73
CA TYR A 491 23.16 18.97 -23.31
C TYR A 491 22.14 18.24 -22.43
N ALA A 492 22.38 16.96 -22.17
CA ALA A 492 21.64 16.16 -21.20
C ALA A 492 22.53 15.17 -20.46
N GLU A 493 22.30 15.03 -19.16
CA GLU A 493 22.85 13.95 -18.36
C GLU A 493 21.84 12.81 -18.29
N ALA A 494 22.25 11.57 -18.56
CA ALA A 494 21.35 10.43 -18.37
C ALA A 494 22.06 9.18 -17.84
N ALA A 495 21.35 8.39 -17.04
CA ALA A 495 21.80 7.07 -16.58
C ALA A 495 20.68 6.05 -16.80
N ILE A 496 20.90 5.15 -17.74
CA ILE A 496 19.88 4.26 -18.32
C ILE A 496 20.30 2.81 -18.16
N GLY A 497 19.50 2.03 -17.44
CA GLY A 497 19.81 0.66 -17.06
C GLY A 497 18.61 -0.27 -17.14
N GLY A 498 18.78 -1.47 -17.70
CA GLY A 498 17.68 -2.44 -17.81
C GLY A 498 17.13 -2.93 -16.45
N ILE A 499 17.87 -2.78 -15.35
CA ILE A 499 17.35 -2.91 -13.98
C ILE A 499 17.39 -1.57 -13.23
N LEU A 500 18.57 -0.95 -13.15
CA LEU A 500 18.85 0.19 -12.28
C LEU A 500 19.40 1.37 -13.08
N GLY A 501 18.66 2.48 -13.20
CA GLY A 501 19.12 3.68 -13.91
C GLY A 501 20.36 4.28 -13.23
N ARG A 502 20.16 4.86 -12.05
CA ARG A 502 21.22 5.38 -11.19
C ARG A 502 21.28 4.67 -9.84
N GLY A 503 22.42 4.09 -9.51
CA GLY A 503 22.82 3.61 -8.19
C GLY A 503 23.62 4.66 -7.40
N CYS A 504 24.23 4.24 -6.28
CA CYS A 504 24.98 5.15 -5.43
C CYS A 504 26.31 5.53 -6.10
N GLU A 505 26.88 6.69 -5.77
CA GLU A 505 28.26 7.02 -6.15
C GLU A 505 29.11 7.16 -4.88
N ALA A 506 30.26 6.49 -4.83
CA ALA A 506 31.15 6.53 -3.68
C ALA A 506 31.85 7.90 -3.57
N GLU A 507 31.53 8.66 -2.51
CA GLU A 507 32.23 9.92 -2.24
C GLU A 507 33.72 9.65 -1.97
N GLN A 508 34.61 10.23 -2.79
CA GLN A 508 36.06 10.17 -2.57
C GLN A 508 36.51 10.89 -1.28
N THR A 509 35.66 11.74 -0.69
CA THR A 509 36.06 12.73 0.34
C THR A 509 35.25 12.65 1.65
N GLY A 510 35.47 11.59 2.42
CA GLY A 510 35.61 11.72 3.89
C GLY A 510 34.47 11.24 4.80
N SER A 511 33.33 10.77 4.28
CA SER A 511 32.25 10.20 5.12
C SER A 511 32.31 8.67 5.21
N THR A 512 33.02 8.14 6.22
CA THR A 512 33.12 6.68 6.42
C THR A 512 31.79 6.01 6.78
N ILE A 513 30.77 6.74 7.23
CA ILE A 513 29.44 6.16 7.47
C ILE A 513 28.61 6.13 6.18
N TRP A 514 28.69 7.17 5.34
CA TRP A 514 28.03 7.18 4.03
C TRP A 514 28.53 6.01 3.19
N ASN A 515 29.85 5.89 3.03
CA ASN A 515 30.51 4.83 2.24
C ASN A 515 30.32 3.42 2.84
N LEU A 516 29.92 3.26 4.11
CA LEU A 516 29.54 1.96 4.71
C LEU A 516 28.04 1.62 4.55
N LEU A 517 27.21 2.63 4.25
CA LEU A 517 25.76 2.51 4.07
C LEU A 517 25.34 2.37 2.60
N GLN A 518 26.23 2.65 1.63
CA GLN A 518 26.00 2.46 0.18
C GLN A 518 25.86 0.97 -0.23
N GLN A 519 25.23 0.14 0.61
CA GLN A 519 25.00 -1.27 0.34
C GLN A 519 23.91 -1.44 -0.71
N HIS A 520 24.33 -1.45 -1.97
CA HIS A 520 23.53 -1.95 -3.08
C HIS A 520 23.82 -3.44 -3.27
N ALA A 521 22.80 -4.25 -2.98
CA ALA A 521 22.81 -5.68 -3.19
C ALA A 521 21.84 -6.03 -4.32
N MET A 522 22.34 -6.72 -5.35
CA MET A 522 21.51 -7.27 -6.43
C MET A 522 21.77 -8.77 -6.51
N THR A 523 20.73 -9.57 -6.35
CA THR A 523 20.85 -11.04 -6.33
C THR A 523 19.79 -11.66 -7.24
N ASN A 524 20.17 -12.58 -8.13
CA ASN A 524 19.22 -13.26 -9.04
C ASN A 524 18.38 -12.24 -9.85
N CYS A 525 19.04 -11.31 -10.54
CA CYS A 525 18.38 -10.26 -11.31
C CYS A 525 18.63 -10.45 -12.82
N VAL A 526 17.60 -10.36 -13.66
CA VAL A 526 17.73 -10.51 -15.12
C VAL A 526 17.08 -9.36 -15.88
N ASN A 527 17.83 -8.70 -16.76
CA ASN A 527 17.26 -7.84 -17.77
C ASN A 527 17.17 -8.59 -19.11
N TYR A 528 15.97 -8.71 -19.65
CA TYR A 528 15.66 -9.26 -20.97
C TYR A 528 15.10 -8.17 -21.91
N GLY A 529 14.59 -7.08 -21.34
CA GLY A 529 14.08 -5.92 -22.05
C GLY A 529 15.20 -5.12 -22.74
N THR A 530 14.91 -4.60 -23.94
CA THR A 530 15.92 -3.87 -24.72
C THR A 530 16.05 -2.43 -24.22
N VAL A 531 17.27 -1.91 -24.15
CA VAL A 531 17.55 -0.49 -23.95
C VAL A 531 17.87 0.14 -25.30
N GLN A 532 17.13 1.16 -25.71
CA GLN A 532 17.27 1.83 -27.00
C GLN A 532 17.44 3.34 -26.82
N PHE A 533 18.36 3.89 -27.62
CA PHE A 533 18.62 5.32 -27.75
C PHE A 533 18.18 5.70 -29.16
N ASP A 534 17.22 6.61 -29.27
CA ASP A 534 16.84 7.22 -30.54
C ASP A 534 17.35 8.66 -30.59
N SER A 535 17.71 9.14 -31.78
CA SER A 535 18.18 10.51 -31.99
C SER A 535 17.35 11.16 -33.08
N ASP A 536 16.71 12.29 -32.76
CA ASP A 536 15.84 13.01 -33.70
C ASP A 536 16.66 13.69 -34.81
N SER A 537 17.10 12.90 -35.81
CA SER A 537 17.52 13.33 -37.15
C SER A 537 18.70 14.31 -37.29
N LYS A 538 19.49 14.54 -36.23
CA LYS A 538 20.77 15.27 -36.29
C LYS A 538 21.93 14.29 -36.47
N SER A 539 22.88 14.60 -37.34
CA SER A 539 24.07 13.76 -37.61
C SER A 539 24.86 13.50 -36.33
N GLU A 540 25.28 12.24 -36.12
CA GLU A 540 25.97 11.76 -34.90
C GLU A 540 27.15 12.64 -34.45
N GLU A 541 27.83 13.31 -35.38
CA GLU A 541 28.97 14.21 -35.13
C GLU A 541 28.63 15.50 -34.34
N GLN A 542 27.35 15.79 -34.05
CA GLN A 542 26.94 17.05 -33.40
C GLN A 542 26.31 16.89 -32.01
N ILE A 543 26.14 15.67 -31.50
CA ILE A 543 25.59 15.41 -30.15
C ILE A 543 26.75 15.13 -29.20
N ASP A 544 26.91 15.97 -28.17
CA ASP A 544 27.92 15.78 -27.12
C ASP A 544 27.46 14.70 -26.12
N TYR A 545 27.60 13.43 -26.52
CA TYR A 545 27.17 12.25 -25.76
C TYR A 545 27.90 12.04 -24.41
N HIS A 546 28.84 12.90 -24.02
CA HIS A 546 29.74 12.67 -22.88
C HIS A 546 29.07 12.56 -21.49
N ALA A 547 27.77 12.85 -21.36
CA ALA A 547 27.01 12.73 -20.11
C ALA A 547 25.87 11.69 -20.12
N VAL A 548 25.69 10.93 -21.21
CA VAL A 548 24.73 9.82 -21.29
C VAL A 548 25.44 8.50 -21.02
N THR A 549 24.97 7.76 -20.02
CA THR A 549 25.50 6.44 -19.61
C THR A 549 24.43 5.37 -19.77
N GLY A 550 24.76 4.31 -20.51
CA GLY A 550 23.86 3.22 -20.84
C GLY A 550 24.47 1.86 -20.52
N GLY A 551 23.75 1.01 -19.80
CA GLY A 551 24.18 -0.37 -19.56
C GLY A 551 23.01 -1.35 -19.51
N GLY A 552 23.27 -2.61 -19.86
CA GLY A 552 22.24 -3.65 -19.85
C GLY A 552 21.61 -3.84 -18.46
N LEU A 553 22.43 -3.92 -17.41
CA LEU A 553 21.93 -4.03 -16.04
C LEU A 553 21.78 -2.67 -15.35
N SER A 554 22.78 -1.79 -15.48
CA SER A 554 22.71 -0.45 -14.89
C SER A 554 23.39 0.65 -15.72
N GLY A 555 22.78 1.84 -15.72
CA GLY A 555 23.39 3.03 -16.33
C GLY A 555 24.62 3.51 -15.56
N ASN A 556 24.51 3.59 -14.23
CA ASN A 556 25.60 4.04 -13.36
C ASN A 556 25.40 3.45 -11.95
N ALA A 557 26.34 2.69 -11.39
CA ALA A 557 26.18 2.17 -10.01
C ALA A 557 27.49 1.80 -9.27
N ALA A 558 27.66 2.32 -8.05
CA ALA A 558 28.43 1.67 -7.00
C ALA A 558 27.64 0.48 -6.44
N ALA A 559 27.95 -0.71 -6.95
CA ALA A 559 27.57 -1.98 -6.32
C ALA A 559 28.24 -2.15 -4.95
N THR A 560 27.75 -3.07 -4.11
CA THR A 560 28.55 -3.64 -3.01
C THR A 560 28.64 -5.15 -3.04
N ALA A 561 27.54 -5.81 -3.43
CA ALA A 561 27.49 -7.24 -3.71
C ALA A 561 26.46 -7.48 -4.81
N TRP A 562 26.92 -7.66 -6.05
CA TRP A 562 26.10 -8.20 -7.13
C TRP A 562 26.40 -9.68 -7.30
N GLU A 563 25.35 -10.50 -7.38
CA GLU A 563 25.43 -11.96 -7.38
C GLU A 563 24.39 -12.56 -8.34
N ASN A 564 24.80 -13.46 -9.24
CA ASN A 564 23.90 -14.13 -10.20
C ASN A 564 23.02 -13.15 -10.98
N CYS A 565 23.61 -12.17 -11.67
CA CYS A 565 22.87 -11.16 -12.44
C CYS A 565 23.16 -11.25 -13.94
N TYR A 566 22.12 -11.10 -14.77
CA TYR A 566 22.19 -11.50 -16.19
C TYR A 566 21.62 -10.45 -17.13
N GLU A 567 22.41 -10.05 -18.13
CA GLU A 567 21.95 -9.24 -19.25
C GLU A 567 21.61 -10.13 -20.44
N ALA A 568 20.34 -10.26 -20.75
CA ALA A 568 19.79 -11.16 -21.76
C ALA A 568 19.08 -10.44 -22.92
N SER A 569 19.00 -9.09 -22.96
CA SER A 569 18.44 -8.41 -24.14
C SER A 569 19.31 -8.59 -25.39
N VAL A 570 20.59 -8.97 -25.20
CA VAL A 570 21.65 -9.05 -26.23
C VAL A 570 21.91 -7.68 -26.87
N SER A 571 21.69 -6.60 -26.11
CA SER A 571 22.09 -5.25 -26.51
C SER A 571 23.61 -5.14 -26.68
N ALA A 572 24.05 -4.19 -27.51
CA ALA A 572 25.47 -3.88 -27.71
C ALA A 572 26.05 -3.01 -26.57
N LEU A 573 25.29 -2.78 -25.50
CA LEU A 573 25.72 -2.00 -24.35
C LEU A 573 26.61 -2.83 -23.43
N PRO A 574 27.54 -2.21 -22.68
CA PRO A 574 28.19 -2.87 -21.56
C PRO A 574 27.16 -3.28 -20.50
N LEU A 575 27.53 -4.21 -19.60
CA LEU A 575 26.70 -4.55 -18.44
C LEU A 575 26.41 -3.33 -17.55
N PHE A 576 27.38 -2.41 -17.47
CA PHE A 576 27.34 -1.18 -16.69
C PHE A 576 27.74 0.00 -17.58
N GLY A 577 26.90 1.03 -17.68
CA GLY A 577 27.26 2.28 -18.38
C GLY A 577 28.37 3.06 -17.67
N LYS A 578 28.45 2.91 -16.34
CA LYS A 578 29.55 3.34 -15.49
C LYS A 578 29.75 2.33 -14.36
N GLU A 579 30.90 1.67 -14.38
CA GLU A 579 31.30 0.69 -13.38
C GLU A 579 31.66 1.36 -12.04
N GLY A 580 31.18 0.80 -10.94
CA GLY A 580 31.49 1.24 -9.58
C GLY A 580 32.49 0.36 -8.85
N ASN A 581 32.73 0.64 -7.57
CA ASN A 581 33.77 0.00 -6.75
C ASN A 581 33.27 -1.23 -5.94
N GLY A 582 32.26 -1.93 -6.45
CA GLY A 582 31.57 -3.01 -5.73
C GLY A 582 32.17 -4.40 -5.91
N THR A 583 31.76 -5.34 -5.06
CA THR A 583 32.01 -6.76 -5.30
C THR A 583 31.02 -7.27 -6.34
N ILE A 584 31.53 -7.87 -7.41
CA ILE A 584 30.76 -8.48 -8.50
C ILE A 584 31.11 -9.97 -8.51
N MET A 585 30.10 -10.83 -8.45
CA MET A 585 30.22 -12.29 -8.52
C MET A 585 29.14 -12.82 -9.45
N GLU A 586 29.48 -13.68 -10.41
CA GLU A 586 28.51 -14.28 -11.33
C GLU A 586 27.58 -13.25 -12.02
N VAL A 587 28.16 -12.20 -12.60
CA VAL A 587 27.41 -11.21 -13.39
C VAL A 587 27.84 -11.32 -14.84
N HIS A 588 26.89 -11.67 -15.71
CA HIS A 588 27.18 -12.16 -17.06
C HIS A 588 26.29 -11.51 -18.12
N GLN A 589 26.84 -11.35 -19.32
CA GLN A 589 26.04 -11.09 -20.52
C GLN A 589 25.70 -12.44 -21.16
N ILE A 590 24.43 -12.66 -21.47
CA ILE A 590 23.94 -13.86 -22.15
C ILE A 590 23.91 -13.55 -23.65
N ASP A 591 24.68 -14.32 -24.43
CA ASP A 591 24.69 -14.17 -25.88
C ASP A 591 23.40 -14.70 -26.54
N ARG A 592 23.25 -14.48 -27.85
CA ARG A 592 22.05 -14.88 -28.60
C ARG A 592 21.80 -16.40 -28.58
N ALA A 593 22.86 -17.21 -28.67
CA ALA A 593 22.76 -18.67 -28.71
C ALA A 593 22.46 -19.25 -27.33
N GLN A 594 23.14 -18.73 -26.29
CA GLN A 594 22.83 -19.02 -24.89
C GLN A 594 21.36 -18.67 -24.57
N ARG A 595 20.87 -17.50 -25.00
CA ARG A 595 19.47 -17.07 -24.88
C ARG A 595 18.49 -17.92 -25.69
N ALA A 596 18.91 -18.48 -26.82
CA ALA A 596 18.10 -19.38 -27.62
C ALA A 596 18.05 -20.82 -27.07
N GLY A 597 18.85 -21.14 -26.03
CA GLY A 597 18.96 -22.48 -25.49
C GLY A 597 19.74 -23.44 -26.41
N GLU A 598 20.57 -22.92 -27.32
CA GLU A 598 21.30 -23.74 -28.28
C GLU A 598 22.26 -24.70 -27.57
N ALA A 599 22.13 -26.00 -27.85
CA ALA A 599 22.91 -27.06 -27.19
C ALA A 599 24.43 -27.00 -27.42
N SER A 600 24.88 -26.18 -28.37
CA SER A 600 26.31 -25.88 -28.65
C SER A 600 26.86 -24.67 -27.89
N ALA A 601 26.02 -23.90 -27.19
CA ALA A 601 26.46 -22.74 -26.44
C ALA A 601 27.22 -23.15 -25.17
N ALA A 602 28.26 -22.39 -24.82
CA ALA A 602 29.00 -22.61 -23.57
C ALA A 602 28.14 -22.22 -22.36
N PHE A 603 28.34 -22.91 -21.22
CA PHE A 603 27.69 -22.56 -19.96
C PHE A 603 27.98 -21.12 -19.57
N ILE A 604 26.97 -20.42 -19.06
CA ILE A 604 27.07 -19.00 -18.68
C ILE A 604 27.95 -18.83 -17.43
N SER A 605 28.05 -19.86 -16.57
CA SER A 605 28.98 -19.89 -15.43
C SER A 605 29.61 -21.27 -15.27
N GLU A 606 30.85 -21.32 -14.78
CA GLU A 606 31.53 -22.56 -14.37
C GLU A 606 31.14 -23.00 -12.95
N ASN A 607 30.52 -22.13 -12.16
CA ASN A 607 30.18 -22.39 -10.77
C ASN A 607 28.87 -23.19 -10.68
N ALA A 608 28.97 -24.49 -10.37
CA ALA A 608 27.84 -25.41 -10.22
C ALA A 608 26.83 -25.03 -9.11
N ALA A 609 27.18 -24.06 -8.24
CA ALA A 609 26.30 -23.49 -7.24
C ALA A 609 25.61 -22.17 -7.68
N SER A 610 25.93 -21.67 -8.88
CA SER A 610 25.24 -20.55 -9.50
C SER A 610 24.08 -21.03 -10.36
N TYR A 611 23.14 -20.13 -10.63
CA TYR A 611 21.85 -20.44 -11.25
C TYR A 611 21.91 -20.96 -12.70
N ALA A 612 22.97 -20.66 -13.44
CA ALA A 612 23.01 -20.78 -14.91
C ALA A 612 23.83 -21.98 -15.44
N HIS A 613 23.58 -23.19 -14.91
CA HIS A 613 24.28 -24.43 -15.31
C HIS A 613 23.64 -25.23 -16.45
N THR A 614 22.53 -24.78 -17.05
CA THR A 614 21.91 -25.42 -18.22
C THR A 614 21.14 -24.43 -19.10
N SER A 615 20.84 -24.84 -20.34
CA SER A 615 19.93 -24.18 -21.29
C SER A 615 18.51 -23.92 -20.74
N SER A 616 18.15 -24.55 -19.61
CA SER A 616 16.83 -24.45 -18.97
C SER A 616 16.44 -23.04 -18.50
N LEU A 617 17.39 -22.17 -18.15
CA LEU A 617 17.08 -20.77 -17.83
C LEU A 617 16.57 -20.03 -19.07
N ALA A 618 17.29 -20.15 -20.18
CA ALA A 618 16.89 -19.54 -21.44
C ALA A 618 15.51 -20.06 -21.88
N GLU A 619 15.28 -21.37 -21.79
CA GLU A 619 13.98 -21.99 -22.05
C GLU A 619 12.88 -21.48 -21.10
N ALA A 620 13.10 -21.43 -19.79
CA ALA A 620 12.11 -20.94 -18.81
C ALA A 620 11.80 -19.44 -18.98
N LEU A 621 12.81 -18.64 -19.34
CA LEU A 621 12.68 -17.21 -19.61
C LEU A 621 11.96 -16.94 -20.93
N ASN A 622 12.23 -17.74 -21.97
CA ASN A 622 11.50 -17.70 -23.24
C ASN A 622 10.06 -18.22 -23.10
N ALA A 623 9.82 -19.25 -22.27
CA ALA A 623 8.50 -19.73 -21.91
C ALA A 623 7.71 -18.68 -21.13
N TYR A 624 8.36 -17.97 -20.20
CA TYR A 624 7.77 -16.82 -19.52
C TYR A 624 7.37 -15.71 -20.49
N VAL A 625 8.27 -15.26 -21.37
CA VAL A 625 7.95 -14.24 -22.39
C VAL A 625 6.79 -14.69 -23.28
N SER A 626 6.77 -15.96 -23.67
CA SER A 626 5.68 -16.56 -24.47
C SER A 626 4.35 -16.56 -23.70
N ALA A 627 4.37 -16.86 -22.41
CA ALA A 627 3.19 -16.83 -21.54
C ALA A 627 2.68 -15.40 -21.30
N GLN A 628 3.56 -14.41 -21.07
CA GLN A 628 3.16 -13.01 -20.89
C GLN A 628 2.52 -12.41 -22.14
N ASN A 629 2.99 -12.80 -23.32
CA ASN A 629 2.37 -12.42 -24.59
C ASN A 629 0.99 -13.08 -24.82
N GLY A 630 0.60 -14.07 -23.99
CA GLY A 630 -0.66 -14.80 -24.11
C GLY A 630 -1.66 -14.64 -22.95
N ALA A 631 -1.23 -14.25 -21.74
CA ALA A 631 -2.06 -14.33 -20.53
C ALA A 631 -2.09 -13.04 -19.68
N LYS A 632 -3.31 -12.58 -19.39
CA LYS A 632 -3.58 -11.63 -18.30
C LYS A 632 -3.61 -12.40 -16.96
N GLY A 633 -2.68 -12.11 -16.05
CA GLY A 633 -2.86 -12.43 -14.62
C GLY A 633 -1.87 -13.36 -13.92
N ASP A 634 -0.88 -13.96 -14.61
CA ASP A 634 -0.02 -14.97 -13.96
C ASP A 634 1.19 -14.39 -13.21
N TYR A 635 1.48 -14.96 -12.02
CA TYR A 635 2.56 -14.55 -11.11
C TYR A 635 3.82 -15.42 -11.23
N LEU A 636 5.00 -14.85 -10.98
CA LEU A 636 6.25 -15.62 -10.79
C LEU A 636 6.28 -16.26 -9.39
N SER A 637 6.53 -17.57 -9.35
CA SER A 637 7.01 -18.27 -8.14
C SER A 637 8.44 -18.79 -8.38
N TRP A 638 9.41 -18.26 -7.65
CA TRP A 638 10.73 -18.87 -7.54
C TRP A 638 10.62 -20.06 -6.58
N LEU A 639 10.56 -21.28 -7.10
CA LEU A 639 10.46 -22.49 -6.28
C LEU A 639 11.86 -22.92 -5.86
N GLN A 640 12.16 -22.81 -4.57
CA GLN A 640 13.34 -23.41 -3.95
C GLN A 640 12.96 -24.82 -3.44
N GLY A 641 13.55 -25.86 -4.03
CA GLY A 641 13.46 -27.23 -3.49
C GLY A 641 14.53 -27.46 -2.44
N ASP A 642 14.25 -28.27 -1.42
CA ASP A 642 15.11 -28.38 -0.22
C ASP A 642 16.55 -28.84 -0.48
N ASP A 643 16.84 -29.49 -1.62
CA ASP A 643 18.20 -29.91 -2.03
C ASP A 643 18.53 -29.61 -3.53
N THR A 644 17.77 -28.73 -4.20
CA THR A 644 18.03 -28.36 -5.61
C THR A 644 17.78 -26.87 -5.88
N TYR A 645 18.69 -26.25 -6.65
CA TYR A 645 18.66 -24.83 -7.04
C TYR A 645 17.31 -24.39 -7.61
N PRO A 646 16.92 -23.12 -7.40
CA PRO A 646 15.56 -22.70 -7.66
C PRO A 646 15.20 -22.86 -9.14
N THR A 647 14.01 -23.37 -9.42
CA THR A 647 13.45 -23.35 -10.78
C THR A 647 12.52 -22.16 -10.93
N LEU A 648 12.62 -21.46 -12.06
CA LEU A 648 11.62 -20.47 -12.47
C LEU A 648 10.40 -21.24 -12.96
N ASN A 649 9.58 -21.69 -12.02
CA ASN A 649 8.32 -22.36 -12.35
C ASN A 649 7.22 -21.31 -12.49
N LEU A 650 6.70 -21.20 -13.71
CA LEU A 650 5.37 -20.64 -14.00
C LEU A 650 4.30 -21.53 -13.33
N THR A 651 4.05 -21.29 -12.04
CA THR A 651 2.92 -21.94 -11.37
C THR A 651 1.69 -21.06 -11.54
N ILE A 652 0.89 -21.32 -12.59
CA ILE A 652 -0.47 -20.80 -12.73
C ILE A 652 -1.33 -21.50 -11.68
N ASP A 653 -1.31 -21.00 -10.44
CA ASP A 653 -2.12 -21.52 -9.33
C ASP A 653 -3.28 -20.58 -9.02
N LEU A 654 -4.24 -20.53 -9.95
CA LEU A 654 -5.54 -19.87 -9.80
C LEU A 654 -6.33 -20.40 -8.58
N THR A 655 -5.96 -21.57 -8.06
CA THR A 655 -6.63 -22.24 -6.93
C THR A 655 -6.08 -21.88 -5.55
N ARG A 656 -4.84 -21.38 -5.43
CA ARG A 656 -4.25 -20.96 -4.15
C ARG A 656 -4.33 -19.48 -3.82
N SER A 657 -4.78 -18.64 -4.75
CA SER A 657 -4.89 -17.18 -4.55
C SER A 657 -6.18 -16.73 -3.84
N GLY A 658 -7.04 -17.65 -3.39
CA GLY A 658 -8.33 -17.31 -2.78
C GLY A 658 -9.38 -16.76 -3.76
N TYR A 659 -9.08 -16.72 -5.06
CA TYR A 659 -10.05 -16.40 -6.11
C TYR A 659 -11.06 -17.54 -6.24
N SER A 660 -12.30 -17.32 -5.78
CA SER A 660 -13.44 -18.07 -6.30
C SER A 660 -13.71 -17.60 -7.73
N THR A 661 -13.63 -18.52 -8.69
CA THR A 661 -14.00 -18.28 -10.08
C THR A 661 -15.52 -18.12 -10.28
N ASP A 662 -16.34 -18.32 -9.25
CA ASP A 662 -17.80 -18.33 -9.32
C ASP A 662 -18.44 -16.92 -9.41
N ARG A 663 -17.62 -15.87 -9.53
CA ARG A 663 -18.09 -14.47 -9.69
C ARG A 663 -17.52 -13.71 -10.88
N LEU A 664 -16.84 -14.40 -11.82
CA LEU A 664 -16.87 -13.91 -13.20
C LEU A 664 -18.25 -14.20 -13.77
N VAL A 665 -19.15 -13.20 -13.70
CA VAL A 665 -20.27 -13.14 -14.62
C VAL A 665 -19.68 -12.95 -16.00
N ASP A 666 -19.64 -14.03 -16.77
CA ASP A 666 -19.15 -14.01 -18.14
C ASP A 666 -19.97 -13.00 -18.94
N GLY A 667 -19.29 -12.00 -19.53
CA GLY A 667 -19.91 -10.99 -20.38
C GLY A 667 -20.63 -11.58 -21.61
N ALA A 668 -20.37 -12.85 -21.93
CA ALA A 668 -21.13 -13.62 -22.91
C ALA A 668 -22.61 -13.84 -22.52
N SER A 669 -23.01 -13.70 -21.26
CA SER A 669 -24.40 -13.93 -20.80
C SER A 669 -25.39 -12.80 -21.13
N LEU A 670 -24.95 -11.72 -21.79
CA LEU A 670 -25.82 -10.62 -22.25
C LEU A 670 -26.00 -10.54 -23.79
N LEU A 671 -25.59 -11.58 -24.52
CA LEU A 671 -25.83 -11.68 -25.97
C LEU A 671 -26.89 -12.75 -26.30
N PRO A 672 -27.86 -12.46 -27.19
CA PRO A 672 -28.85 -13.45 -27.61
C PRO A 672 -28.18 -14.60 -28.38
N LYS A 673 -28.42 -15.82 -27.89
CA LYS A 673 -27.83 -17.08 -28.37
C LYS A 673 -27.98 -17.28 -29.89
N PRO A 674 -26.88 -17.36 -30.66
CA PRO A 674 -26.92 -17.81 -32.04
C PRO A 674 -27.28 -19.31 -32.11
N SER A 675 -28.18 -19.66 -33.02
CA SER A 675 -28.54 -21.06 -33.30
C SER A 675 -27.74 -21.60 -34.49
N ALA A 676 -27.12 -22.77 -34.31
CA ALA A 676 -26.53 -23.67 -35.31
C ALA A 676 -25.45 -23.12 -36.27
N ALA A 677 -24.40 -23.92 -36.48
CA ALA A 677 -23.22 -23.56 -37.26
C ALA A 677 -23.45 -23.59 -38.79
N PRO A 678 -22.75 -22.74 -39.57
CA PRO A 678 -22.56 -22.91 -41.00
C PRO A 678 -21.20 -23.54 -41.33
N THR A 679 -21.16 -24.40 -42.34
CA THR A 679 -19.93 -25.00 -42.90
C THR A 679 -19.37 -24.20 -44.07
N SER A 680 -18.04 -24.02 -44.08
CA SER A 680 -17.14 -23.88 -45.25
C SER A 680 -17.36 -22.79 -46.33
N SER A 681 -16.26 -22.04 -46.57
CA SER A 681 -15.85 -21.36 -47.83
C SER A 681 -16.48 -20.00 -48.20
N PRO A 682 -15.67 -18.98 -48.57
CA PRO A 682 -16.14 -17.68 -49.05
C PRO A 682 -16.16 -17.55 -50.59
N THR A 683 -17.11 -16.77 -51.12
CA THR A 683 -17.07 -16.24 -52.50
C THR A 683 -17.49 -14.77 -52.55
N LYS A 684 -17.09 -14.08 -53.62
CA LYS A 684 -16.96 -12.62 -53.70
C LYS A 684 -18.24 -11.86 -54.12
N THR A 685 -18.21 -10.56 -53.80
CA THR A 685 -18.88 -9.40 -54.44
C THR A 685 -20.39 -9.14 -54.23
N PRO A 686 -20.82 -7.86 -54.19
CA PRO A 686 -22.15 -7.45 -53.68
C PRO A 686 -23.11 -6.92 -54.76
N THR A 687 -24.42 -6.84 -54.43
CA THR A 687 -25.35 -5.88 -55.08
C THR A 687 -26.66 -5.66 -54.31
N ALA A 688 -27.18 -4.43 -54.46
CA ALA A 688 -28.58 -3.99 -54.35
C ALA A 688 -29.33 -4.05 -52.99
N ASN A 689 -29.75 -2.85 -52.56
CA ASN A 689 -30.84 -2.59 -51.61
C ASN A 689 -32.19 -3.03 -52.22
N PRO A 690 -33.21 -3.41 -51.42
CA PRO A 690 -34.27 -2.41 -51.21
C PRO A 690 -34.99 -2.43 -49.83
N SER A 691 -35.65 -1.30 -49.58
CA SER A 691 -36.67 -1.02 -48.56
C SER A 691 -37.79 -2.06 -48.44
N VAL A 692 -38.38 -2.22 -47.23
CA VAL A 692 -39.82 -1.98 -46.92
C VAL A 692 -40.10 -2.32 -45.44
N THR A 693 -40.83 -1.44 -44.73
CA THR A 693 -41.41 -1.70 -43.40
C THR A 693 -42.77 -2.42 -43.49
N PRO A 694 -43.13 -3.20 -42.47
CA PRO A 694 -44.51 -3.14 -42.00
C PRO A 694 -44.64 -3.06 -40.47
N SER A 695 -45.80 -2.56 -40.04
CA SER A 695 -46.18 -2.21 -38.68
C SER A 695 -47.09 -3.26 -38.01
N VAL A 696 -47.51 -2.94 -36.78
CA VAL A 696 -48.66 -3.48 -36.00
C VAL A 696 -48.30 -4.56 -34.95
N ALA A 697 -48.76 -4.28 -33.72
CA ALA A 697 -48.68 -5.13 -32.53
C ALA A 697 -50.02 -5.87 -32.28
N PRO A 698 -50.04 -6.85 -31.36
CA PRO A 698 -51.25 -7.20 -30.63
C PRO A 698 -51.12 -7.06 -29.10
N ASN A 699 -52.14 -6.45 -28.49
CA ASN A 699 -52.42 -6.56 -27.05
C ASN A 699 -52.87 -7.99 -26.70
N ILE A 700 -52.67 -8.42 -25.45
CA ILE A 700 -53.75 -8.79 -24.48
C ILE A 700 -53.15 -9.37 -23.19
N ARG A 701 -53.79 -9.04 -22.06
CA ARG A 701 -53.50 -9.47 -20.68
C ARG A 701 -54.47 -10.58 -20.25
N PRO A 702 -54.08 -11.47 -19.34
CA PRO A 702 -55.01 -11.90 -18.29
C PRO A 702 -54.41 -11.81 -16.87
N THR A 703 -55.28 -11.95 -15.86
CA THR A 703 -55.04 -11.63 -14.45
C THR A 703 -55.30 -12.80 -13.49
N ALA A 704 -54.70 -12.69 -12.30
CA ALA A 704 -55.15 -13.21 -10.99
C ALA A 704 -54.55 -14.53 -10.45
N ASN A 705 -54.14 -14.47 -9.17
CA ASN A 705 -53.80 -15.58 -8.27
C ASN A 705 -55.05 -16.29 -7.73
N PRO A 706 -54.88 -17.48 -7.13
CA PRO A 706 -55.10 -17.55 -5.67
C PRO A 706 -53.99 -18.32 -4.91
N SER A 707 -54.06 -18.29 -3.58
CA SER A 707 -53.05 -18.76 -2.61
C SER A 707 -53.42 -20.06 -1.88
N VAL A 708 -52.46 -20.60 -1.08
CA VAL A 708 -52.59 -21.24 0.26
C VAL A 708 -51.60 -22.42 0.45
N THR A 709 -51.02 -22.50 1.66
CA THR A 709 -50.06 -23.52 2.13
C THR A 709 -50.71 -24.62 2.98
N PRO A 710 -50.01 -25.74 3.22
CA PRO A 710 -49.92 -26.31 4.57
C PRO A 710 -48.49 -26.71 5.00
N SER A 711 -48.32 -27.24 6.21
CA SER A 711 -47.06 -27.20 6.98
C SER A 711 -46.69 -28.49 7.77
N VAL A 712 -45.45 -28.53 8.28
CA VAL A 712 -44.88 -29.35 9.40
C VAL A 712 -44.34 -30.79 9.14
N ALA A 713 -43.01 -30.91 9.27
CA ALA A 713 -42.13 -31.94 9.87
C ALA A 713 -42.27 -33.47 9.58
N PRO A 714 -41.15 -34.21 9.64
CA PRO A 714 -40.88 -35.00 10.86
C PRO A 714 -39.43 -34.94 11.39
N ASN A 715 -39.23 -35.53 12.58
CA ASN A 715 -38.00 -35.56 13.39
C ASN A 715 -37.44 -37.01 13.49
N ILE A 716 -36.14 -37.18 13.84
CA ILE A 716 -35.45 -38.34 14.51
C ILE A 716 -34.04 -38.64 13.94
N ARG A 717 -33.12 -39.08 14.81
CA ARG A 717 -31.67 -39.40 14.59
C ARG A 717 -31.31 -40.71 15.36
N PRO A 718 -30.06 -41.22 15.35
CA PRO A 718 -29.49 -42.26 14.47
C PRO A 718 -29.09 -43.58 15.17
N THR A 719 -28.64 -44.62 14.43
CA THR A 719 -27.66 -45.61 14.94
C THR A 719 -26.97 -46.48 13.87
N ALA A 720 -25.70 -46.85 14.17
CA ALA A 720 -24.93 -48.04 13.76
C ALA A 720 -24.34 -48.18 12.32
N ASN A 721 -23.12 -48.77 12.30
CA ASN A 721 -22.25 -49.12 11.16
C ASN A 721 -22.15 -50.68 11.07
N PRO A 722 -21.67 -51.31 9.98
CA PRO A 722 -20.30 -51.86 10.02
C PRO A 722 -19.53 -52.00 8.68
N SER A 723 -18.29 -52.49 8.81
CA SER A 723 -17.17 -52.59 7.86
C SER A 723 -17.21 -53.64 6.75
N VAL A 724 -16.36 -53.46 5.72
CA VAL A 724 -15.61 -54.55 5.04
C VAL A 724 -14.11 -54.17 4.94
N THR A 725 -13.24 -55.18 4.92
CA THR A 725 -11.78 -55.14 5.19
C THR A 725 -10.87 -55.12 3.94
N PRO A 726 -9.62 -54.63 4.06
CA PRO A 726 -8.55 -54.89 3.09
C PRO A 726 -7.81 -56.21 3.36
N SER A 727 -7.16 -56.79 2.35
CA SER A 727 -6.32 -57.99 2.49
C SER A 727 -5.03 -57.92 1.67
N VAL A 728 -3.89 -58.08 2.35
CA VAL A 728 -2.68 -58.88 1.99
C VAL A 728 -1.42 -58.27 2.65
N ALA A 729 -0.65 -59.14 3.31
CA ALA A 729 0.70 -58.97 3.88
C ALA A 729 1.37 -60.39 3.85
N PRO A 730 2.52 -60.72 4.47
CA PRO A 730 3.53 -59.90 5.18
C PRO A 730 5.01 -60.30 4.92
N ASN A 731 5.95 -59.57 5.57
CA ASN A 731 7.20 -59.98 6.27
C ASN A 731 8.23 -58.82 6.18
N ILE A 732 9.02 -58.44 7.20
CA ILE A 732 9.86 -59.23 8.12
C ILE A 732 9.82 -58.69 9.58
N ARG A 733 10.34 -59.51 10.50
CA ARG A 733 10.29 -59.52 11.99
C ARG A 733 11.27 -58.56 12.72
N PRO A 734 10.98 -58.19 13.98
CA PRO A 734 12.00 -58.18 15.05
C PRO A 734 11.55 -58.86 16.38
N THR A 735 12.48 -59.12 17.29
CA THR A 735 12.28 -59.97 18.51
C THR A 735 12.72 -59.32 19.84
N ALA A 736 11.86 -59.45 20.87
CA ALA A 736 12.14 -59.67 22.32
C ALA A 736 13.03 -58.67 23.13
N VAL A 737 12.98 -58.52 24.48
CA VAL A 737 11.95 -58.57 25.58
C VAL A 737 12.63 -57.94 26.85
N PRO A 738 11.93 -57.37 27.86
CA PRO A 738 12.52 -56.40 28.82
C PRO A 738 12.72 -56.88 30.29
N THR A 739 13.53 -56.19 31.12
CA THR A 739 13.49 -56.31 32.61
C THR A 739 14.02 -55.14 33.46
N LYS A 740 13.20 -54.71 34.45
CA LYS A 740 13.44 -54.45 35.90
C LYS A 740 14.30 -53.27 36.47
N ARG A 741 13.70 -52.59 37.47
CA ARG A 741 14.24 -51.81 38.63
C ARG A 741 14.71 -52.78 39.77
N PRO A 742 15.32 -52.43 40.96
CA PRO A 742 15.16 -51.21 41.82
C PRO A 742 16.38 -50.75 42.73
N THR A 743 16.20 -49.72 43.60
CA THR A 743 16.73 -49.51 45.02
C THR A 743 18.22 -49.64 45.46
N VAL A 744 18.80 -49.01 46.54
CA VAL A 744 18.51 -47.83 47.45
C VAL A 744 19.74 -47.43 48.35
N VAL A 745 20.19 -46.15 48.35
CA VAL A 745 20.70 -45.30 49.49
C VAL A 745 22.09 -45.77 50.13
N PRO A 746 22.75 -45.13 51.16
CA PRO A 746 23.87 -44.17 50.96
C PRO A 746 25.12 -44.21 51.91
N THR A 747 26.10 -43.29 51.69
CA THR A 747 26.92 -42.48 52.66
C THR A 747 28.47 -42.48 52.49
N LYS A 748 29.05 -41.31 52.18
CA LYS A 748 29.84 -40.39 53.07
C LYS A 748 30.39 -39.18 52.26
N ARG A 749 30.79 -38.09 52.94
CA ARG A 749 31.01 -36.72 52.38
C ARG A 749 32.21 -36.04 53.09
N PRO A 750 33.15 -35.33 52.41
CA PRO A 750 33.13 -33.85 52.22
C PRO A 750 33.71 -33.36 50.85
N ALA A 751 33.58 -32.12 50.34
CA ALA A 751 32.91 -30.84 50.72
C ALA A 751 32.43 -30.11 49.42
N ALA A 752 31.22 -29.55 49.34
CA ALA A 752 30.87 -28.10 49.46
C ALA A 752 31.32 -27.16 48.29
N PRO A 753 30.55 -26.10 47.89
CA PRO A 753 29.31 -25.57 48.49
C PRO A 753 28.09 -25.34 47.54
N THR A 754 26.92 -25.82 48.03
CA THR A 754 25.61 -25.12 48.13
C THR A 754 24.69 -24.78 46.94
N LYS A 755 23.61 -25.59 46.84
CA LYS A 755 22.17 -25.24 46.76
C LYS A 755 21.56 -24.61 45.47
N HIS A 756 20.91 -25.49 44.70
CA HIS A 756 19.59 -25.32 44.04
C HIS A 756 18.52 -24.70 44.99
N PRO A 757 17.39 -24.11 44.52
CA PRO A 757 16.57 -24.58 43.38
C PRO A 757 16.04 -23.52 42.38
N TRP A 758 15.57 -24.02 41.23
CA TRP A 758 15.05 -23.19 40.14
C TRP A 758 13.55 -22.86 40.34
N LYS A 759 13.29 -21.61 40.74
CA LYS A 759 12.06 -20.87 40.41
C LYS A 759 12.34 -19.36 40.43
N PRO A 760 12.44 -18.68 39.28
CA PRO A 760 12.46 -17.23 39.22
C PRO A 760 11.23 -16.69 38.48
N THR A 761 10.24 -16.31 39.27
CA THR A 761 9.14 -15.42 38.89
C THR A 761 9.63 -14.24 38.04
N ILE A 762 9.21 -14.14 36.77
CA ILE A 762 9.52 -12.99 35.92
C ILE A 762 8.68 -11.79 36.36
N ALA A 763 9.21 -11.01 37.31
CA ALA A 763 8.71 -9.67 37.62
C ALA A 763 9.27 -8.67 36.59
N PRO A 764 8.48 -7.68 36.13
CA PRO A 764 8.92 -6.75 35.08
C PRO A 764 10.12 -5.89 35.52
N LYS A 765 11.19 -5.90 34.70
CA LYS A 765 12.46 -5.19 34.97
C LYS A 765 12.28 -3.67 35.08
N LYS A 766 12.09 -3.15 36.30
CA LYS A 766 12.16 -1.71 36.61
C LYS A 766 13.59 -1.19 36.38
N TYR A 767 13.79 -0.29 35.41
CA TYR A 767 15.09 0.32 35.07
C TYR A 767 15.86 0.81 36.33
N PRO A 768 17.13 0.41 36.51
CA PRO A 768 17.91 0.75 37.70
C PRO A 768 18.26 2.24 37.78
N ALA A 769 18.61 2.71 38.97
CA ALA A 769 18.95 4.11 39.21
C ALA A 769 20.27 4.52 38.51
N PRO A 770 20.38 5.77 38.01
CA PRO A 770 21.53 6.20 37.22
C PRO A 770 22.80 6.35 38.07
N ARG A 771 23.93 5.84 37.56
CA ARG A 771 25.26 6.03 38.18
C ARG A 771 25.79 7.44 37.84
N VAL A 772 25.50 8.39 38.74
CA VAL A 772 25.93 9.81 38.66
C VAL A 772 27.10 10.13 39.61
N LYS A 773 28.00 11.03 39.18
CA LYS A 773 28.97 11.76 40.00
C LYS A 773 28.53 13.23 40.07
N VAL A 774 28.43 13.77 41.29
CA VAL A 774 27.99 15.17 41.54
C VAL A 774 29.13 15.90 42.25
N VAL A 775 29.55 17.04 41.71
CA VAL A 775 30.76 17.78 42.13
C VAL A 775 30.44 19.28 42.22
N ARG A 776 31.00 20.00 43.20
CA ARG A 776 30.89 21.48 43.29
C ARG A 776 32.01 22.13 42.48
N LYS A 777 31.70 23.21 41.78
CA LYS A 777 32.65 24.03 40.99
C LYS A 777 32.31 25.52 41.10
N LYS A 778 33.28 26.37 40.77
CA LYS A 778 33.20 27.84 40.72
C LYS A 778 33.75 28.30 39.36
N THR A 779 33.15 29.28 38.71
CA THR A 779 33.72 29.92 37.49
C THR A 779 34.81 30.93 37.88
N LYS A 780 35.62 31.38 36.90
CA LYS A 780 36.57 32.50 37.11
C LYS A 780 35.82 33.75 37.62
N ALA A 781 34.67 34.08 37.02
CA ALA A 781 33.75 35.14 37.44
C ALA A 781 32.97 34.89 38.75
N GLY A 782 33.41 33.97 39.61
CA GLY A 782 32.86 33.82 40.97
C GLY A 782 31.62 32.95 41.14
N GLN A 783 30.91 32.60 40.06
CA GLN A 783 29.62 31.91 40.11
C GLN A 783 29.78 30.44 40.53
N ARG A 784 29.00 30.01 41.55
CA ARG A 784 29.05 28.65 42.10
C ARG A 784 28.00 27.75 41.45
N TYR A 785 28.39 26.53 41.07
CA TYR A 785 27.49 25.54 40.47
C TYR A 785 27.75 24.09 40.94
N ILE A 786 26.71 23.27 40.82
CA ILE A 786 26.73 21.82 41.02
C ILE A 786 26.84 21.17 39.64
N GLN A 787 27.97 20.51 39.37
CA GLN A 787 28.16 19.72 38.15
C GLN A 787 27.71 18.28 38.38
N VAL A 788 26.72 17.83 37.60
CA VAL A 788 26.21 16.45 37.57
C VAL A 788 26.75 15.77 36.31
N SER A 789 27.35 14.58 36.45
CA SER A 789 27.86 13.78 35.32
C SER A 789 27.47 12.31 35.43
N LEU A 790 27.00 11.71 34.34
CA LEU A 790 26.76 10.26 34.24
C LEU A 790 28.08 9.52 33.99
N ARG A 791 28.24 8.32 34.56
CA ARG A 791 29.46 7.51 34.39
C ARG A 791 29.51 6.69 33.08
N LYS A 792 28.44 6.59 32.29
CA LYS A 792 28.41 5.92 30.97
C LYS A 792 27.80 6.86 29.92
N LYS A 793 28.25 6.77 28.66
CA LYS A 793 27.64 7.47 27.49
C LYS A 793 26.20 6.95 27.30
N GLN A 794 25.18 7.80 27.34
CA GLN A 794 23.77 7.41 27.20
C GLN A 794 22.91 8.58 26.68
N ASN A 795 22.27 8.40 25.51
CA ASN A 795 21.25 9.33 25.00
C ASN A 795 20.03 9.31 25.93
N CYS A 796 19.95 10.28 26.86
CA CYS A 796 18.88 10.35 27.86
C CYS A 796 18.73 11.76 28.43
N TYR A 797 17.57 12.01 29.06
CA TYR A 797 17.28 13.26 29.76
C TYR A 797 17.45 13.09 31.26
N LEU A 798 18.04 14.09 31.92
CA LEU A 798 18.26 14.10 33.37
C LEU A 798 17.21 14.96 34.09
N GLN A 799 16.76 14.49 35.26
CA GLN A 799 15.93 15.27 36.18
C GLN A 799 16.55 15.31 37.58
N PHE A 800 16.79 16.52 38.07
CA PHE A 800 17.32 16.78 39.41
C PHE A 800 16.20 17.27 40.35
N TYR A 801 16.09 16.66 41.53
CA TYR A 801 15.11 17.05 42.55
C TYR A 801 15.82 17.47 43.84
N ARG A 802 15.45 18.62 44.40
CA ARG A 802 15.93 19.08 45.72
C ARG A 802 14.83 18.96 46.78
N LYS A 803 15.18 18.64 48.02
CA LYS A 803 14.27 18.68 49.17
C LYS A 803 13.98 20.14 49.53
N THR A 804 12.71 20.44 49.74
CA THR A 804 12.17 21.71 50.25
C THR A 804 11.27 21.39 51.46
N ALA A 805 10.74 22.41 52.15
CA ALA A 805 9.75 22.18 53.21
C ALA A 805 8.54 21.37 52.69
N LYS A 806 8.02 21.70 51.51
CA LYS A 806 6.93 20.99 50.82
C LYS A 806 7.40 19.74 50.04
N GLY A 807 8.41 19.02 50.54
CA GLY A 807 8.94 17.78 49.92
C GLY A 807 9.93 17.99 48.77
N PHE A 808 10.14 16.96 47.94
CA PHE A 808 11.09 16.98 46.83
C PHE A 808 10.50 17.67 45.58
N ARG A 809 11.05 18.83 45.19
CA ARG A 809 10.66 19.53 43.95
C ARG A 809 11.71 19.37 42.85
N GLN A 810 11.24 19.17 41.62
CA GLN A 810 12.10 19.13 40.43
C GLN A 810 12.67 20.53 40.15
N ILE A 811 13.92 20.61 39.74
CA ILE A 811 14.51 21.83 39.17
C ILE A 811 14.26 21.78 37.65
N LYS A 812 13.63 22.82 37.09
CA LYS A 812 13.54 23.00 35.63
C LYS A 812 14.94 23.38 35.13
N LEU A 813 15.44 22.62 34.16
CA LEU A 813 16.76 22.80 33.55
C LEU A 813 16.50 23.11 32.08
N MET A 814 17.08 24.18 31.54
CA MET A 814 16.89 24.57 30.13
C MET A 814 17.41 23.48 29.19
N ASN A 815 18.68 23.08 29.35
CA ASN A 815 19.28 21.97 28.61
C ASN A 815 19.49 20.77 29.54
N ASN A 816 18.62 19.77 29.44
CA ASN A 816 18.66 18.57 30.28
C ASN A 816 18.88 17.25 29.52
N TYR A 817 19.05 17.33 28.20
CA TYR A 817 19.41 16.20 27.35
C TYR A 817 20.92 15.99 27.36
N LEU A 818 21.36 14.73 27.48
CA LEU A 818 22.77 14.34 27.49
C LEU A 818 23.07 13.59 26.19
N GLN A 819 23.54 14.33 25.18
CA GLN A 819 23.95 13.80 23.87
C GLN A 819 25.28 13.01 23.93
N ARG A 820 25.62 12.33 22.83
CA ARG A 820 26.81 11.47 22.66
C ARG A 820 28.12 12.27 22.62
N GLY A 821 28.49 12.86 23.76
CA GLY A 821 29.69 13.69 23.94
C GLY A 821 29.58 14.58 25.19
N HIS A 822 28.38 15.13 25.42
CA HIS A 822 28.07 16.04 26.52
C HIS A 822 27.78 15.27 27.82
N ARG A 823 28.81 15.06 28.65
CA ARG A 823 28.72 14.21 29.86
C ARG A 823 28.33 14.94 31.15
N LYS A 824 28.05 16.25 31.12
CA LYS A 824 27.96 17.13 32.30
C LYS A 824 26.81 18.14 32.19
N ILE A 825 26.06 18.34 33.28
CA ILE A 825 25.09 19.45 33.46
C ILE A 825 25.54 20.28 34.67
N ASN A 826 25.55 21.61 34.53
CA ASN A 826 25.90 22.54 35.60
C ASN A 826 24.62 23.22 36.14
N ILE A 827 24.41 23.20 37.46
CA ILE A 827 23.24 23.79 38.13
C ILE A 827 23.73 24.90 39.08
N ALA A 828 23.46 26.16 38.75
CA ALA A 828 23.85 27.31 39.59
C ALA A 828 23.13 27.33 40.96
N TYR A 829 23.76 27.91 41.98
CA TYR A 829 23.15 28.09 43.30
C TYR A 829 23.62 29.37 44.02
N SER A 830 22.75 29.92 44.87
CA SER A 830 23.01 31.15 45.63
C SER A 830 23.97 30.93 46.82
N ARG A 831 24.78 31.95 47.14
CA ARG A 831 25.69 31.98 48.31
C ARG A 831 24.98 31.69 49.65
N LYS A 832 23.68 32.00 49.77
CA LYS A 832 22.88 31.73 50.99
C LYS A 832 22.60 30.23 51.23
N MET A 833 22.79 29.35 50.24
CA MET A 833 22.44 27.93 50.34
C MET A 833 23.57 27.08 50.98
N LYS A 834 23.53 26.90 52.32
CA LYS A 834 24.56 26.15 53.07
C LYS A 834 24.54 24.62 52.90
N THR A 835 23.42 24.00 52.49
CA THR A 835 23.34 22.57 52.13
C THR A 835 22.26 22.30 51.07
N VAL A 836 22.37 21.19 50.33
CA VAL A 836 21.30 20.67 49.47
C VAL A 836 21.11 19.16 49.71
N THR A 837 19.87 18.75 49.90
CA THR A 837 19.46 17.34 49.90
C THR A 837 18.76 17.04 48.59
N TYR A 838 19.22 16.04 47.83
CA TYR A 838 18.79 15.81 46.45
C TYR A 838 18.61 14.34 46.08
N LYS A 839 17.85 14.09 45.01
CA LYS A 839 17.77 12.81 44.29
C LYS A 839 17.67 13.07 42.78
N ILE A 840 18.18 12.15 41.97
CA ILE A 840 18.27 12.29 40.51
C ILE A 840 17.60 11.08 39.85
N ARG A 841 16.95 11.27 38.70
CA ARG A 841 16.58 10.17 37.79
C ARG A 841 16.89 10.56 36.35
N ILE A 842 16.93 9.57 35.47
CA ILE A 842 16.97 9.80 34.03
C ILE A 842 15.68 9.27 33.39
N TYR A 843 15.39 9.73 32.17
CA TYR A 843 14.37 9.11 31.32
C TYR A 843 14.82 9.08 29.86
N ARG A 844 14.22 8.17 29.10
CA ARG A 844 14.28 8.16 27.63
C ARG A 844 12.87 8.37 27.09
N LYS A 845 12.75 9.01 25.93
CA LYS A 845 11.52 8.95 25.12
C LYS A 845 11.62 7.67 24.28
N VAL A 846 10.56 6.86 24.28
CA VAL A 846 10.41 5.67 23.43
C VAL A 846 8.95 5.64 23.02
N ASN A 847 8.67 5.73 21.72
CA ASN A 847 7.32 5.79 21.12
C ASN A 847 6.47 6.87 21.82
N GLY A 848 6.95 8.13 21.77
CA GLY A 848 6.37 9.30 22.47
C GLY A 848 6.44 9.29 24.01
N ARG A 849 6.45 8.12 24.66
CA ARG A 849 6.29 7.95 26.11
C ARG A 849 7.62 8.04 26.87
N ARG A 850 7.60 8.66 28.06
CA ARG A 850 8.79 8.83 28.92
C ARG A 850 9.01 7.61 29.82
N LYS A 851 9.97 6.74 29.46
CA LYS A 851 10.41 5.60 30.30
C LYS A 851 11.44 6.09 31.34
N TYR A 852 11.04 6.13 32.61
CA TYR A 852 11.86 6.64 33.73
C TYR A 852 12.70 5.56 34.42
N SER A 853 13.90 5.93 34.87
CA SER A 853 14.69 5.12 35.82
C SER A 853 14.12 5.20 37.24
N LYS A 854 14.49 4.25 38.11
CA LYS A 854 14.47 4.46 39.56
C LYS A 854 15.24 5.75 39.92
N PHE A 855 14.83 6.41 41.00
CA PHE A 855 15.62 7.51 41.57
C PHE A 855 16.93 7.00 42.18
N THR A 856 17.98 7.80 42.14
CA THR A 856 19.14 7.62 43.01
C THR A 856 18.71 7.67 44.47
N LYS A 857 19.47 7.01 45.36
CA LYS A 857 19.37 7.26 46.80
C LYS A 857 19.47 8.77 47.06
N VAL A 858 18.69 9.25 48.03
CA VAL A 858 18.75 10.63 48.50
C VAL A 858 20.15 10.89 49.06
N LYS A 859 20.77 12.01 48.69
CA LYS A 859 22.08 12.44 49.19
C LYS A 859 22.01 13.87 49.71
N LYS A 860 22.70 14.14 50.82
CA LYS A 860 22.92 15.50 51.35
C LYS A 860 24.33 15.95 50.97
N MET A 861 24.48 17.18 50.51
CA MET A 861 25.75 17.80 50.13
C MET A 861 25.86 19.18 50.77
N ARG A 862 27.01 19.50 51.35
CA ARG A 862 27.28 20.81 51.97
C ARG A 862 27.56 21.85 50.87
N LEU A 863 26.77 22.92 50.90
CA LEU A 863 26.70 24.13 50.04
C LEU A 863 27.65 25.29 50.41
N SER A 864 28.08 25.36 51.68
CA SER A 864 29.10 26.31 52.17
C SER A 864 30.44 26.03 51.51
#